data_AF-A0AAD5SFA6-F1
#
_entry.id   AF-A0AAD5SFA6-F1
#
_cell.length_a   1.000
_cell.length_b   1.000
_cell.length_c   1.000
_cell.angle_alpha   90.00
_cell.angle_beta   90.00
_cell.angle_gamma   90.00
#
_symmetry.space_group_name_H-M   'P 1'
#
loop_
_entity.id
_entity.type
_entity.pdbx_description
1 polymer ?
#
loop_
_entity_poly.entity_id
_entity_poly.type
_entity_poly.pdbx_seq_one_letter_code
_entity_poly.pdbx_strand_id
1 'polypeptide(L)'
;MIAPETPSGHSLDVSGSDFATDLTEHLRKFGRNDAYVAHRLVAVHDEQLFVCVNTSPPQVRVLNLRQWKKALNKADDVAGAIKQVHHTVLRTFDYDFAVRQIELNESGKMLAVAGDHEVFVVILPVAMKNPKDTSVVNCKSLRIGPLQHGTDISAHVVKLSWHPLAENKSHLVVLSSDGHLRMYNVGKEPEEPEQQFHFLDPDFDPANDSNATSAQSRTFTDDTDDSRMAGFCFGKGSAAGWEPMTVYGVATNGDIYSICPVVPLRSSFTSEQIEDLRASLESGTAYDEDNPTYEGVQAYWRTRWVQDLLNAAEWELEHGDHLPGEEMFTIDIPRTTAHLLIERRGPYAFLPAADAAVDCGDVNDIVSLDARSLNVLVVAYDSGNVLVCSEIDPPQPRWMLRKLEEEAASPQLALHEVIDLNISNVKSRPRRTAVVLYPDSRFSDVFYCYHSLGAHRVDLHAWAETVDQEVVASANVRWLLHTQLPENDSFVGFAVVSEVYVGYSYLAITSSLQAHAHTLPLRRTPRSLRPRKSGTATQDLYEPALKSPPYEIPAELAYIGNRPLPKLAGAASKTYPEFINDESLALFVDQTKAYRTDLTTLFNAGEQLRERFERQRTEIQLQAACLQKVAEIANRFNADLAELRIARIQQNQQYLAQKADVILQMLVDYTQPQLSRKEKQYKEEVEELKKIVDNKFKPIQRDLNNQRQLLEGQRQIKELNKKYLAGNQASEELGSNQKIRIRAALDEILGVLAQCHKQAATLQRMEYSIRQRLGMPIG
;
A
#
# COMPACT_ATOMS: atom_id res chain seq x y z
N MET A 1 7.47 -16.28 0.70
CA MET A 1 7.20 -15.40 1.82
C MET A 1 8.54 -14.89 2.31
N ILE A 2 8.90 -13.63 2.03
CA ILE A 2 10.10 -13.01 2.62
C ILE A 2 9.93 -12.94 4.16
N ALA A 3 8.68 -12.98 4.63
CA ALA A 3 8.27 -13.30 6.00
C ALA A 3 7.19 -14.41 5.96
N PRO A 4 7.33 -15.55 6.67
CA PRO A 4 6.30 -16.60 6.75
C PRO A 4 4.99 -16.09 7.38
N GLU A 5 3.90 -16.86 7.20
CA GLU A 5 2.48 -16.51 7.45
C GLU A 5 2.14 -16.22 8.93
N THR A 6 3.13 -16.23 9.82
CA THR A 6 2.98 -16.02 11.26
C THR A 6 3.66 -14.72 11.71
N PRO A 7 2.98 -13.84 12.47
CA PRO A 7 3.46 -12.52 12.88
C PRO A 7 4.53 -12.55 13.98
N SER A 8 5.30 -13.63 14.12
CA SER A 8 6.28 -13.82 15.18
C SER A 8 7.68 -13.46 14.72
N GLY A 9 8.09 -12.21 14.95
CA GLY A 9 9.49 -11.80 15.11
C GLY A 9 10.42 -12.04 13.92
N HIS A 10 10.35 -11.19 12.90
CA HIS A 10 11.30 -11.23 11.79
C HIS A 10 11.80 -9.82 11.44
N SER A 11 12.84 -9.36 12.16
CA SER A 11 13.76 -8.34 11.66
C SER A 11 14.75 -9.05 10.73
N LEU A 12 14.74 -8.73 9.44
CA LEU A 12 15.83 -9.14 8.56
C LEU A 12 17.04 -8.30 8.96
N ASP A 13 18.08 -8.97 9.46
CA ASP A 13 19.33 -8.30 9.78
C ASP A 13 20.15 -8.14 8.50
N VAL A 14 20.13 -6.94 7.93
CA VAL A 14 20.90 -6.58 6.72
C VAL A 14 22.36 -6.26 7.07
N SER A 15 22.71 -6.26 8.36
CA SER A 15 23.95 -5.67 8.84
C SER A 15 25.18 -6.59 8.84
N GLY A 16 25.00 -7.90 8.65
CA GLY A 16 26.13 -8.84 8.60
C GLY A 16 26.91 -8.92 9.92
N SER A 17 28.13 -9.48 9.90
CA SER A 17 28.95 -9.71 11.11
C SER A 17 29.48 -8.44 11.78
N ASP A 18 29.43 -7.29 11.09
CA ASP A 18 30.10 -6.04 11.48
C ASP A 18 29.10 -4.98 12.01
N PHE A 19 27.89 -5.43 12.39
CA PHE A 19 26.74 -4.60 12.79
C PHE A 19 27.07 -3.46 13.76
N ALA A 20 27.78 -3.75 14.85
CA ALA A 20 27.98 -2.78 15.92
C ALA A 20 28.84 -1.59 15.47
N THR A 21 29.85 -1.84 14.64
CA THR A 21 30.72 -0.79 14.09
C THR A 21 29.99 0.02 13.01
N ASP A 22 29.31 -0.66 12.08
CA ASP A 22 28.61 0.01 10.98
C ASP A 22 27.43 0.83 11.47
N LEU A 23 26.66 0.30 12.43
CA LEU A 23 25.54 1.01 13.05
C LEU A 23 26.03 2.28 13.78
N THR A 24 27.17 2.20 14.47
CA THR A 24 27.71 3.36 15.18
C THR A 24 28.16 4.44 14.21
N GLU A 25 28.80 4.08 13.10
CA GLU A 25 29.21 5.05 12.07
C GLU A 25 28.00 5.61 11.30
N HIS A 26 27.05 4.75 10.95
CA HIS A 26 25.79 5.14 10.32
C HIS A 26 25.04 6.17 11.17
N LEU A 27 24.81 5.86 12.45
CA LEU A 27 24.16 6.77 13.39
C LEU A 27 24.99 8.03 13.71
N ARG A 28 26.31 8.04 13.47
CA ARG A 28 27.13 9.27 13.59
C ARG A 28 26.92 10.22 12.43
N LYS A 29 26.77 9.69 11.21
CA LYS A 29 26.43 10.48 10.02
C LYS A 29 24.96 10.90 10.01
N PHE A 30 24.09 10.15 10.69
CA PHE A 30 22.71 10.54 10.92
C PHE A 30 22.58 11.56 12.07
N GLY A 31 22.24 12.81 11.76
CA GLY A 31 22.08 13.90 12.72
C GLY A 31 20.69 13.93 13.36
N ARG A 32 20.52 14.72 14.43
CA ARG A 32 19.20 14.95 15.08
C ARG A 32 18.13 15.53 14.15
N ASN A 33 18.54 16.15 13.04
CA ASN A 33 17.63 16.79 12.08
C ASN A 33 17.14 15.86 10.96
N ASP A 34 17.62 14.62 10.89
CA ASP A 34 17.29 13.71 9.78
C ASP A 34 15.85 13.20 9.81
N ALA A 35 15.12 13.37 10.92
CA ALA A 35 13.68 13.15 10.96
C ALA A 35 12.89 14.08 10.01
N TYR A 36 13.49 15.20 9.62
CA TYR A 36 12.91 16.20 8.71
C TYR A 36 13.46 16.12 7.29
N VAL A 37 14.32 15.13 6.99
CA VAL A 37 14.96 14.97 5.68
C VAL A 37 14.46 13.70 5.01
N ALA A 38 14.13 13.79 3.73
CA ALA A 38 13.74 12.63 2.93
C ALA A 38 14.95 11.72 2.66
N HIS A 39 14.85 10.46 3.04
CA HIS A 39 15.87 9.44 2.77
C HIS A 39 15.32 8.36 1.84
N ARG A 40 16.07 8.05 0.78
CA ARG A 40 15.78 7.01 -0.22
C ARG A 40 16.98 6.06 -0.32
N LEU A 41 17.28 5.34 0.76
CA LEU A 41 18.50 4.52 0.87
C LEU A 41 18.35 3.07 0.38
N VAL A 42 17.22 2.75 -0.24
CA VAL A 42 16.91 1.40 -0.71
C VAL A 42 16.46 1.46 -2.17
N ALA A 43 17.04 0.60 -2.99
CA ALA A 43 16.62 0.39 -4.36
C ALA A 43 16.48 -1.10 -4.65
N VAL A 44 15.53 -1.46 -5.52
CA VAL A 44 15.32 -2.84 -5.96
C VAL A 44 15.30 -2.85 -7.48
N HIS A 45 16.02 -3.80 -8.06
CA HIS A 45 15.95 -4.09 -9.49
C HIS A 45 16.00 -5.60 -9.69
N ASP A 46 15.03 -6.15 -10.43
CA ASP A 46 14.80 -7.57 -10.59
C ASP A 46 14.77 -8.34 -9.25
N GLU A 47 15.81 -9.14 -9.00
CA GLU A 47 15.97 -9.98 -7.80
C GLU A 47 17.02 -9.45 -6.82
N GLN A 48 17.58 -8.27 -7.09
CA GLN A 48 18.64 -7.66 -6.30
C GLN A 48 18.09 -6.50 -5.46
N LEU A 49 18.36 -6.58 -4.16
CA LEU A 49 18.09 -5.51 -3.20
C LEU A 49 19.40 -4.76 -2.95
N PHE A 50 19.37 -3.44 -3.12
CA PHE A 50 20.48 -2.53 -2.85
C PHE A 50 20.13 -1.69 -1.62
N VAL A 51 21.01 -1.69 -0.63
CA VAL A 51 20.85 -0.92 0.61
C VAL A 51 22.10 -0.09 0.83
N CYS A 52 21.95 1.23 0.90
CA CYS A 52 23.04 2.12 1.24
C CYS A 52 23.17 2.23 2.76
N VAL A 53 24.38 2.01 3.26
CA VAL A 53 24.76 2.20 4.65
C VAL A 53 25.80 3.33 4.70
N ASN A 54 25.41 4.45 5.32
CA ASN A 54 26.27 5.62 5.54
C ASN A 54 27.41 5.38 6.55
N THR A 55 28.35 4.49 6.25
CA THR A 55 29.63 4.35 6.97
C THR A 55 30.66 5.38 6.48
N SER A 56 31.91 5.35 6.99
CA SER A 56 33.01 6.19 6.49
C SER A 56 34.09 5.33 5.81
N PRO A 57 34.14 5.25 4.46
CA PRO A 57 33.23 5.81 3.47
C PRO A 57 31.92 5.01 3.35
N PRO A 58 30.83 5.61 2.79
CA PRO A 58 29.54 4.95 2.64
C PRO A 58 29.65 3.69 1.76
N GLN A 59 28.85 2.68 2.08
CA GLN A 59 28.87 1.38 1.42
C GLN A 59 27.49 0.99 0.93
N VAL A 60 27.40 0.44 -0.29
CA VAL A 60 26.15 -0.13 -0.81
C VAL A 60 26.24 -1.65 -0.72
N ARG A 61 25.25 -2.26 -0.05
CA ARG A 61 25.14 -3.71 0.10
C ARG A 61 24.11 -4.25 -0.86
N VAL A 62 24.47 -5.34 -1.54
CA VAL A 62 23.62 -6.02 -2.51
C VAL A 62 23.26 -7.40 -2.00
N LEU A 63 21.98 -7.70 -1.94
CA LEU A 63 21.44 -8.99 -1.54
C LEU A 63 20.58 -9.58 -2.64
N ASN A 64 20.83 -10.84 -3.03
CA ASN A 64 19.97 -11.56 -3.95
C ASN A 64 18.76 -12.14 -3.21
N LEU A 65 17.57 -11.57 -3.45
CA LEU A 65 16.33 -11.93 -2.77
C LEU A 65 15.86 -13.35 -3.10
N ARG A 66 16.17 -13.87 -4.29
CA ARG A 66 15.86 -15.25 -4.68
C ARG A 66 16.68 -16.24 -3.87
N GLN A 67 17.99 -16.00 -3.75
CA GLN A 67 18.88 -16.82 -2.94
C GLN A 67 18.49 -16.77 -1.46
N TRP A 68 18.19 -15.57 -0.95
CA TRP A 68 17.65 -15.38 0.38
C TRP A 68 16.39 -16.22 0.64
N LYS A 69 15.39 -16.14 -0.25
CA LYS A 69 14.15 -16.91 -0.13
C LYS A 69 14.40 -18.42 -0.19
N LYS A 70 15.32 -18.88 -1.04
CA LYS A 70 15.71 -20.31 -1.12
C LYS A 70 16.36 -20.81 0.18
N ALA A 71 17.22 -20.01 0.80
CA ALA A 71 17.87 -20.36 2.06
C ALA A 71 16.86 -20.38 3.21
N LEU A 72 15.95 -19.40 3.28
CA LEU A 72 14.89 -19.36 4.28
C LEU A 72 13.96 -20.59 4.21
N ASN A 73 13.65 -21.07 3.01
CA ASN A 73 12.83 -22.27 2.83
C ASN A 73 13.56 -23.58 3.21
N LYS A 74 14.90 -23.56 3.23
CA LYS A 74 15.73 -24.74 3.54
C LYS A 74 16.19 -24.78 4.99
N ALA A 75 16.33 -23.63 5.64
CA ALA A 75 16.76 -23.51 7.02
C ALA A 75 15.58 -23.69 7.98
N ASP A 76 15.84 -24.31 9.12
CA ASP A 76 14.84 -24.45 10.19
C ASP A 76 14.57 -23.10 10.90
N ASP A 77 15.52 -22.15 10.83
CA ASP A 77 15.48 -20.83 11.44
C ASP A 77 16.10 -19.72 10.56
N VAL A 78 15.78 -18.46 10.88
CA VAL A 78 16.31 -17.28 10.17
C VAL A 78 17.83 -17.16 10.36
N ALA A 79 18.34 -17.50 11.55
CA ALA A 79 19.76 -17.45 11.86
C ALA A 79 20.58 -18.45 11.01
N GLY A 80 20.02 -19.63 10.74
CA GLY A 80 20.57 -20.61 9.81
C GLY A 80 20.57 -20.11 8.37
N ALA A 81 19.52 -19.40 7.95
CA ALA A 81 19.45 -18.79 6.62
C ALA A 81 20.49 -17.67 6.42
N ILE A 82 20.72 -16.82 7.43
CA ILE A 82 21.75 -15.76 7.41
C ILE A 82 23.15 -16.35 7.19
N LYS A 83 23.46 -17.50 7.79
CA LYS A 83 24.76 -18.19 7.59
C LYS A 83 24.96 -18.74 6.17
N GLN A 84 23.88 -18.96 5.42
CA GLN A 84 23.92 -19.55 4.09
C GLN A 84 23.97 -18.51 2.96
N VAL A 85 23.54 -17.27 3.22
CA VAL A 85 23.43 -16.23 2.20
C VAL A 85 24.30 -15.05 2.57
N HIS A 86 25.32 -14.83 1.74
CA HIS A 86 26.23 -13.71 1.86
C HIS A 86 25.72 -12.52 1.05
N HIS A 87 25.87 -11.31 1.60
CA HIS A 87 25.68 -10.08 0.86
C HIS A 87 26.99 -9.69 0.15
N THR A 88 26.86 -8.94 -0.95
CA THR A 88 27.98 -8.36 -1.70
C THR A 88 28.12 -6.90 -1.28
N VAL A 89 29.33 -6.43 -1.01
CA VAL A 89 29.59 -5.01 -0.68
C VAL A 89 30.16 -4.32 -1.90
N LEU A 90 29.49 -3.28 -2.39
CA LEU A 90 30.03 -2.40 -3.42
C LEU A 90 30.95 -1.40 -2.75
N ARG A 91 32.25 -1.53 -3.01
CA ARG A 91 33.23 -0.57 -2.54
C ARG A 91 33.44 0.47 -3.63
N THR A 92 33.13 1.71 -3.29
CA THR A 92 33.39 2.90 -4.09
C THR A 92 34.43 3.73 -3.34
N PHE A 93 35.48 4.16 -4.02
CA PHE A 93 36.63 4.84 -3.38
C PHE A 93 36.57 6.36 -3.48
N ASP A 94 35.57 6.90 -4.21
CA ASP A 94 35.69 8.25 -4.74
C ASP A 94 34.76 9.27 -4.04
N TYR A 95 33.99 8.86 -3.03
CA TYR A 95 33.11 9.76 -2.26
C TYR A 95 33.01 9.39 -0.76
N ASP A 96 32.93 10.42 0.10
CA ASP A 96 32.80 10.28 1.57
C ASP A 96 31.81 11.29 2.18
N PHE A 97 30.63 11.41 1.56
CA PHE A 97 29.52 12.19 2.11
C PHE A 97 28.42 11.29 2.70
N ALA A 98 27.43 11.89 3.36
CA ALA A 98 26.23 11.18 3.82
C ALA A 98 25.24 11.06 2.65
N VAL A 99 24.98 9.84 2.19
CA VAL A 99 24.06 9.57 1.09
C VAL A 99 22.63 9.82 1.55
N ARG A 100 21.85 10.54 0.73
CA ARG A 100 20.42 10.84 0.92
C ARG A 100 19.54 9.99 0.01
N GLN A 101 19.95 9.81 -1.24
CA GLN A 101 19.20 9.05 -2.26
C GLN A 101 20.13 8.12 -3.04
N ILE A 102 19.66 6.89 -3.24
CA ILE A 102 20.18 5.98 -4.26
C ILE A 102 19.09 5.66 -5.27
N GLU A 103 19.45 5.57 -6.54
CA GLU A 103 18.49 5.20 -7.60
C GLU A 103 19.15 4.40 -8.71
N LEU A 104 18.58 3.23 -9.01
CA LEU A 104 19.02 2.38 -10.10
C LEU A 104 18.39 2.82 -11.41
N ASN A 105 19.18 2.78 -12.46
CA ASN A 105 18.63 2.94 -13.80
C ASN A 105 17.79 1.73 -14.20
N GLU A 106 16.90 1.91 -15.18
CA GLU A 106 15.99 0.85 -15.66
C GLU A 106 16.72 -0.39 -16.18
N SER A 107 17.99 -0.30 -16.59
CA SER A 107 18.75 -1.48 -17.03
C SER A 107 19.52 -2.20 -15.90
N GLY A 108 19.52 -1.67 -14.69
CA GLY A 108 20.23 -2.23 -13.53
C GLY A 108 21.76 -2.21 -13.65
N LYS A 109 22.33 -1.39 -14.54
CA LYS A 109 23.77 -1.28 -14.81
C LYS A 109 24.42 -0.09 -14.12
N MET A 110 23.65 0.92 -13.75
CA MET A 110 24.13 2.17 -13.15
C MET A 110 23.31 2.48 -11.91
N LEU A 111 24.01 2.83 -10.83
CA LEU A 111 23.42 3.25 -9.56
C LEU A 111 23.83 4.70 -9.30
N ALA A 112 22.86 5.61 -9.34
CA ALA A 112 23.09 6.98 -8.91
C ALA A 112 23.08 7.07 -7.38
N VAL A 113 23.99 7.87 -6.83
CA VAL A 113 24.18 8.10 -5.40
C VAL A 113 24.31 9.61 -5.20
N ALA A 114 23.40 10.21 -4.45
CA ALA A 114 23.42 11.64 -4.13
C ALA A 114 23.51 11.90 -2.63
N GLY A 115 24.30 12.90 -2.28
CA GLY A 115 24.30 13.56 -0.99
C GLY A 115 23.59 14.90 -1.07
N ASP A 116 23.93 15.80 -0.15
CA ASP A 116 23.33 17.13 -0.09
C ASP A 116 23.85 18.06 -1.22
N HIS A 117 25.10 17.91 -1.66
CA HIS A 117 25.70 18.76 -2.71
C HIS A 117 26.45 17.99 -3.80
N GLU A 118 26.67 16.69 -3.62
CA GLU A 118 27.49 15.87 -4.51
C GLU A 118 26.69 14.71 -5.11
N VAL A 119 26.96 14.41 -6.38
CA VAL A 119 26.30 13.33 -7.13
C VAL A 119 27.34 12.45 -7.81
N PHE A 120 27.20 11.14 -7.62
CA PHE A 120 28.04 10.12 -8.24
C PHE A 120 27.19 9.04 -8.89
N VAL A 121 27.69 8.45 -9.98
CA VAL A 121 27.12 7.24 -10.59
C VAL A 121 28.11 6.09 -10.47
N VAL A 122 27.67 5.02 -9.83
CA VAL A 122 28.41 3.78 -9.65
C VAL A 122 28.06 2.83 -10.80
N ILE A 123 29.06 2.42 -11.57
CA ILE A 123 28.90 1.46 -12.66
C ILE A 123 28.93 0.05 -12.07
N LEU A 124 27.82 -0.68 -12.23
CA LEU A 124 27.62 -2.00 -11.66
C LEU A 124 28.21 -3.07 -12.60
N PRO A 125 29.19 -3.88 -12.15
CA PRO A 125 29.76 -4.92 -12.99
C PRO A 125 28.76 -6.06 -13.26
N VAL A 126 28.75 -6.56 -14.50
CA VAL A 126 27.88 -7.66 -14.96
C VAL A 126 28.06 -8.94 -14.13
N ALA A 127 29.26 -9.14 -13.54
CA ALA A 127 29.58 -10.26 -12.68
C ALA A 127 28.74 -10.34 -11.38
N MET A 128 28.06 -9.26 -10.99
CA MET A 128 27.23 -9.22 -9.78
C MET A 128 25.93 -10.01 -9.87
N LYS A 129 25.53 -10.45 -11.07
CA LYS A 129 24.35 -11.33 -11.24
C LYS A 129 24.56 -12.71 -10.61
N ASN A 130 25.81 -13.14 -10.41
CA ASN A 130 26.17 -14.40 -9.76
C ASN A 130 27.37 -14.22 -8.83
N PRO A 131 27.20 -13.57 -7.66
CA PRO A 131 28.31 -13.39 -6.73
C PRO A 131 28.81 -14.77 -6.26
N LYS A 132 30.12 -14.97 -6.31
CA LYS A 132 30.78 -15.98 -5.45
C LYS A 132 30.89 -15.37 -4.05
N ASP A 133 30.91 -16.21 -3.01
CA ASP A 133 30.95 -15.89 -1.57
C ASP A 133 31.43 -14.48 -1.19
N THR A 134 30.77 -13.87 -0.18
CA THR A 134 31.11 -12.58 0.50
C THR A 134 32.18 -11.77 -0.24
N SER A 135 31.85 -11.28 -1.43
CA SER A 135 32.82 -10.59 -2.28
C SER A 135 32.61 -9.10 -2.14
N VAL A 136 33.66 -8.41 -1.71
CA VAL A 136 33.75 -6.97 -1.91
C VAL A 136 34.02 -6.75 -3.40
N VAL A 137 33.14 -6.02 -4.05
CA VAL A 137 33.24 -5.69 -5.47
C VAL A 137 33.64 -4.24 -5.59
N ASN A 138 34.80 -4.01 -6.21
CA ASN A 138 35.26 -2.66 -6.52
C ASN A 138 34.48 -2.17 -7.75
N CYS A 139 33.75 -1.09 -7.60
CA CYS A 139 32.99 -0.47 -8.69
C CYS A 139 33.69 0.81 -9.12
N LYS A 140 33.70 1.07 -10.44
CA LYS A 140 34.07 2.38 -10.97
C LYS A 140 32.95 3.36 -10.62
N SER A 141 33.29 4.51 -10.06
CA SER A 141 32.34 5.60 -9.89
C SER A 141 32.70 6.79 -10.79
N LEU A 142 31.67 7.51 -11.23
CA LEU A 142 31.78 8.71 -12.04
C LEU A 142 31.18 9.86 -11.25
N ARG A 143 31.92 10.96 -11.09
CA ARG A 143 31.37 12.18 -10.50
C ARG A 143 30.53 12.90 -11.56
N ILE A 144 29.34 13.32 -11.19
CA ILE A 144 28.40 13.99 -12.11
C ILE A 144 28.44 15.49 -11.82
N GLY A 145 28.64 16.30 -12.86
CA GLY A 145 28.57 17.76 -12.74
C GLY A 145 29.45 18.36 -11.64
N PRO A 146 30.78 18.12 -11.57
CA PRO A 146 31.61 18.56 -10.44
C PRO A 146 31.61 20.09 -10.22
N LEU A 147 31.32 20.87 -11.27
CA LEU A 147 31.17 22.33 -11.17
C LEU A 147 29.83 22.74 -10.54
N GLN A 148 28.76 22.00 -10.85
CA GLN A 148 27.40 22.27 -10.37
C GLN A 148 27.09 21.56 -9.04
N HIS A 149 27.75 20.43 -8.75
CA HIS A 149 27.48 19.48 -7.67
C HIS A 149 28.78 19.02 -6.99
N GLY A 150 29.53 19.97 -6.40
CA GLY A 150 30.85 19.63 -5.84
C GLY A 150 31.39 20.55 -4.77
N THR A 151 30.62 21.54 -4.31
CA THR A 151 31.03 22.46 -3.24
C THR A 151 29.89 22.68 -2.26
N ASP A 152 30.19 22.94 -0.99
CA ASP A 152 29.14 23.28 0.01
C ASP A 152 28.40 24.60 -0.29
N ILE A 153 28.86 25.33 -1.30
CA ILE A 153 28.27 26.60 -1.77
C ILE A 153 27.24 26.33 -2.89
N SER A 154 27.33 25.21 -3.60
CA SER A 154 26.36 24.87 -4.64
C SER A 154 24.99 24.58 -4.04
N ALA A 155 23.93 24.85 -4.80
CA ALA A 155 22.57 24.56 -4.37
C ALA A 155 22.42 23.09 -3.94
N HIS A 156 21.59 22.88 -2.93
CA HIS A 156 21.31 21.54 -2.40
C HIS A 156 20.61 20.67 -3.45
N VAL A 157 21.03 19.41 -3.57
CA VAL A 157 20.43 18.39 -4.46
C VAL A 157 19.16 17.85 -3.82
N VAL A 158 18.03 18.14 -4.45
CA VAL A 158 16.69 17.82 -3.91
C VAL A 158 16.28 16.39 -4.24
N LYS A 159 16.43 16.01 -5.52
CA LYS A 159 16.00 14.70 -6.01
C LYS A 159 16.79 14.33 -7.27
N LEU A 160 17.00 13.03 -7.44
CA LEU A 160 17.48 12.42 -8.67
C LEU A 160 16.36 11.64 -9.35
N SER A 161 16.43 11.48 -10.68
CA SER A 161 15.70 10.43 -11.40
C SER A 161 16.30 10.14 -12.76
N TRP A 162 16.17 8.90 -13.25
CA TRP A 162 16.60 8.52 -14.60
C TRP A 162 15.54 8.87 -15.64
N HIS A 163 15.95 9.41 -16.79
CA HIS A 163 15.01 9.78 -17.85
C HIS A 163 14.42 8.52 -18.52
N PRO A 164 13.07 8.40 -18.62
CA PRO A 164 12.41 7.20 -19.14
C PRO A 164 12.73 6.91 -20.61
N LEU A 165 12.82 7.96 -21.43
CA LEU A 165 13.07 7.85 -22.88
C LEU A 165 14.56 7.77 -23.27
N ALA A 166 15.49 7.59 -22.35
CA ALA A 166 16.92 7.56 -22.69
C ALA A 166 17.32 6.30 -23.50
N GLU A 167 18.04 6.47 -24.61
CA GLU A 167 18.47 5.38 -25.52
C GLU A 167 19.06 4.15 -24.80
N ASN A 168 19.95 4.40 -23.84
CA ASN A 168 20.62 3.34 -23.08
C ASN A 168 20.24 3.35 -21.60
N LYS A 169 19.13 4.02 -21.26
CA LYS A 169 18.72 4.26 -19.87
C LYS A 169 19.86 4.88 -19.05
N SER A 170 20.56 5.85 -19.66
CA SER A 170 21.83 6.42 -19.20
C SER A 170 21.78 7.93 -18.91
N HIS A 171 20.62 8.56 -19.08
CA HIS A 171 20.45 9.98 -18.77
C HIS A 171 19.94 10.14 -17.34
N LEU A 172 20.74 10.80 -16.51
CA LEU A 172 20.39 11.13 -15.13
C LEU A 172 19.93 12.58 -15.07
N VAL A 173 18.79 12.82 -14.44
CA VAL A 173 18.25 14.15 -14.20
C VAL A 173 18.39 14.51 -12.74
N VAL A 174 18.95 15.69 -12.48
CA VAL A 174 19.26 16.23 -11.15
C VAL A 174 18.47 17.51 -10.96
N LEU A 175 17.65 17.57 -9.90
CA LEU A 175 16.97 18.79 -9.47
C LEU A 175 17.72 19.40 -8.30
N SER A 176 18.02 20.69 -8.41
CA SER A 176 18.60 21.51 -7.35
C SER A 176 17.54 22.41 -6.70
N SER A 177 17.75 22.76 -5.43
CA SER A 177 16.82 23.56 -4.60
C SER A 177 16.55 24.97 -5.13
N ASP A 178 17.46 25.51 -5.95
CA ASP A 178 17.37 26.80 -6.63
C ASP A 178 16.46 26.80 -7.87
N GLY A 179 15.93 25.65 -8.28
CA GLY A 179 15.03 25.55 -9.44
C GLY A 179 15.68 25.01 -10.69
N HIS A 180 16.99 24.76 -10.70
CA HIS A 180 17.65 24.18 -11.87
C HIS A 180 17.40 22.67 -11.99
N LEU A 181 16.95 22.27 -13.17
CA LEU A 181 16.81 20.87 -13.59
C LEU A 181 17.85 20.56 -14.66
N ARG A 182 18.81 19.69 -14.35
CA ARG A 182 19.96 19.39 -15.23
C ARG A 182 19.94 17.93 -15.65
N MET A 183 20.10 17.68 -16.95
CA MET A 183 20.15 16.33 -17.51
C MET A 183 21.56 16.00 -17.97
N TYR A 184 22.11 14.88 -17.50
CA TYR A 184 23.47 14.42 -17.78
C TYR A 184 23.47 13.12 -18.56
N ASN A 185 24.27 13.05 -19.63
CA ASN A 185 24.47 11.84 -20.39
C ASN A 185 25.65 11.05 -19.82
N VAL A 186 25.38 10.20 -18.82
CA VAL A 186 26.41 9.49 -18.06
C VAL A 186 27.28 8.57 -18.95
N GLY A 187 26.73 8.08 -20.06
CA GLY A 187 27.45 7.19 -20.98
C GLY A 187 28.48 7.92 -21.85
N LYS A 188 28.32 9.23 -22.07
CA LYS A 188 29.13 10.02 -23.00
C LYS A 188 29.94 11.10 -22.28
N GLU A 189 29.26 11.98 -21.55
CA GLU A 189 29.85 13.13 -20.86
C GLU A 189 29.15 13.34 -19.51
N PRO A 190 29.71 12.82 -18.40
CA PRO A 190 29.11 12.95 -17.08
C PRO A 190 29.42 14.30 -16.39
N GLU A 191 30.43 15.03 -16.84
CA GLU A 191 30.89 16.25 -16.17
C GLU A 191 30.08 17.50 -16.53
N GLU A 192 29.50 17.55 -17.74
CA GLU A 192 28.68 18.67 -18.20
C GLU A 192 27.25 18.21 -18.53
N PRO A 193 26.22 18.99 -18.17
CA PRO A 193 24.85 18.65 -18.50
C PRO A 193 24.60 18.78 -20.01
N GLU A 194 23.93 17.78 -20.59
CA GLU A 194 23.50 17.79 -21.98
C GLU A 194 22.42 18.85 -22.24
N GLN A 195 21.52 19.04 -21.26
CA GLN A 195 20.46 20.06 -21.28
C GLN A 195 20.20 20.58 -19.86
N GLN A 196 19.73 21.82 -19.79
CA GLN A 196 19.39 22.50 -18.53
C GLN A 196 18.06 23.26 -18.67
N PHE A 197 17.28 23.25 -17.61
CA PHE A 197 15.99 23.94 -17.51
C PHE A 197 15.86 24.61 -16.14
N HIS A 198 14.89 25.53 -16.00
CA HIS A 198 14.66 26.24 -14.74
C HIS A 198 13.16 26.34 -14.43
N PHE A 199 12.77 25.98 -13.20
CA PHE A 199 11.37 26.03 -12.74
C PHE A 199 10.94 27.40 -12.21
N LEU A 200 11.84 28.14 -11.54
CA LEU A 200 11.50 29.41 -10.90
C LEU A 200 11.72 30.63 -11.81
N ASP A 201 12.78 30.66 -12.61
CA ASP A 201 13.07 31.71 -13.59
C ASP A 201 12.35 31.44 -14.93
N PRO A 202 11.33 32.23 -15.31
CA PRO A 202 10.62 32.08 -16.60
C PRO A 202 11.46 32.49 -17.81
N ASP A 203 12.44 33.39 -17.64
CA ASP A 203 13.23 33.96 -18.73
C ASP A 203 14.59 33.25 -18.91
N PHE A 204 14.74 32.09 -18.27
CA PHE A 204 15.99 31.34 -18.24
C PHE A 204 16.50 30.99 -19.65
N ASP A 205 17.72 31.42 -19.95
CA ASP A 205 18.41 31.13 -21.21
C ASP A 205 19.72 30.37 -20.90
N PRO A 206 19.79 29.06 -21.20
CA PRO A 206 20.96 28.24 -20.89
C PRO A 206 22.23 28.69 -21.63
N ALA A 207 22.11 29.43 -22.74
CA ALA A 207 23.27 29.90 -23.50
C ALA A 207 23.94 31.14 -22.88
N ASN A 208 23.19 31.94 -22.11
CA ASN A 208 23.68 33.15 -21.45
C ASN A 208 24.01 32.93 -19.96
N ASP A 209 23.69 31.77 -19.40
CA ASP A 209 24.04 31.39 -18.03
C ASP A 209 25.51 30.99 -17.93
N SER A 210 26.39 31.98 -18.08
CA SER A 210 27.83 31.78 -18.29
C SER A 210 28.64 31.46 -17.03
N ASN A 211 28.00 31.26 -15.86
CA ASN A 211 28.55 30.64 -14.64
C ASN A 211 27.59 30.94 -13.48
N ALA A 212 26.61 30.06 -13.22
CA ALA A 212 25.78 30.13 -12.02
C ALA A 212 26.54 29.68 -10.76
N THR A 213 27.63 30.38 -10.42
CA THR A 213 27.97 30.68 -9.01
C THR A 213 27.24 31.95 -8.55
N SER A 214 26.10 32.26 -9.17
CA SER A 214 25.34 33.50 -9.01
C SER A 214 24.46 33.45 -7.76
N ALA A 215 25.10 33.34 -6.60
CA ALA A 215 24.55 33.86 -5.34
C ALA A 215 24.32 35.40 -5.36
N GLN A 216 24.29 36.05 -6.53
CA GLN A 216 24.36 37.51 -6.69
C GLN A 216 23.33 38.13 -7.66
N SER A 217 22.38 37.39 -8.22
CA SER A 217 21.18 38.04 -8.81
C SER A 217 20.00 37.98 -7.84
N ARG A 218 20.20 38.44 -6.61
CA ARG A 218 19.09 38.85 -5.74
C ARG A 218 18.64 40.23 -6.18
N THR A 219 17.82 40.31 -7.22
CA THR A 219 16.90 41.44 -7.34
C THR A 219 16.07 41.47 -6.07
N PHE A 220 16.18 42.56 -5.29
CA PHE A 220 15.35 42.82 -4.12
C PHE A 220 13.89 42.98 -4.58
N THR A 221 13.17 41.88 -4.68
CA THR A 221 11.72 41.83 -4.80
C THR A 221 11.17 41.18 -3.53
N ASP A 222 10.21 41.84 -2.88
CA ASP A 222 9.67 41.53 -1.54
C ASP A 222 8.94 40.17 -1.47
N ASP A 223 8.77 39.48 -2.61
CA ASP A 223 7.96 38.25 -2.75
C ASP A 223 8.76 36.97 -3.13
N THR A 224 10.05 37.06 -3.47
CA THR A 224 10.83 35.91 -4.03
C THR A 224 11.75 35.20 -3.04
N ASP A 225 11.80 35.61 -1.77
CA ASP A 225 12.85 35.14 -0.85
C ASP A 225 12.64 33.71 -0.27
N ASP A 226 11.54 33.00 -0.57
CA ASP A 226 11.26 31.68 0.04
C ASP A 226 10.84 30.53 -0.91
N SER A 227 10.77 30.71 -2.24
CA SER A 227 10.39 29.61 -3.13
C SER A 227 11.60 28.74 -3.49
N ARG A 228 11.68 27.54 -2.90
CA ARG A 228 12.69 26.52 -3.22
C ARG A 228 12.00 25.29 -3.79
N MET A 229 12.71 24.52 -4.61
CA MET A 229 12.15 23.26 -5.09
C MET A 229 12.19 22.17 -4.01
N ALA A 230 11.09 21.43 -3.87
CA ALA A 230 10.96 20.30 -2.95
C ALA A 230 11.02 18.94 -3.65
N GLY A 231 10.66 18.86 -4.94
CA GLY A 231 10.76 17.62 -5.69
C GLY A 231 10.37 17.76 -7.15
N PHE A 232 10.60 16.69 -7.92
CA PHE A 232 10.07 16.54 -9.27
C PHE A 232 9.66 15.09 -9.55
N CYS A 233 8.91 14.90 -10.63
CA CYS A 233 8.66 13.60 -11.24
C CYS A 233 8.40 13.74 -12.75
N PHE A 234 8.70 12.69 -13.50
CA PHE A 234 8.23 12.54 -14.88
C PHE A 234 6.75 12.16 -14.90
N GLY A 235 6.03 12.64 -15.90
CA GLY A 235 4.66 12.23 -16.16
C GLY A 235 4.54 10.74 -16.43
N LYS A 236 3.47 10.15 -15.92
CA LYS A 236 3.08 8.75 -16.14
C LYS A 236 1.67 8.73 -16.69
N GLY A 237 1.51 8.20 -17.89
CA GLY A 237 0.23 8.13 -18.59
C GLY A 237 0.46 7.94 -20.09
N SER A 238 -0.61 7.56 -20.80
CA SER A 238 -0.65 7.42 -22.27
C SER A 238 -1.80 8.22 -22.88
N ALA A 239 -2.44 9.12 -22.12
CA ALA A 239 -3.67 9.75 -22.58
C ALA A 239 -3.42 10.78 -23.68
N ALA A 240 -2.28 11.50 -23.62
CA ALA A 240 -1.89 12.50 -24.60
C ALA A 240 -0.56 12.17 -25.33
N GLY A 241 0.19 11.16 -24.88
CA GLY A 241 1.49 10.75 -25.42
C GLY A 241 2.69 11.61 -24.97
N TRP A 242 2.45 12.82 -24.45
CA TRP A 242 3.47 13.79 -24.01
C TRP A 242 3.98 13.56 -22.58
N GLU A 243 3.31 12.72 -21.81
CA GLU A 243 3.58 12.50 -20.38
C GLU A 243 5.01 12.02 -20.11
N PRO A 244 5.60 11.08 -20.87
CA PRO A 244 7.00 10.66 -20.66
C PRO A 244 8.04 11.76 -20.92
N MET A 245 7.64 12.85 -21.57
CA MET A 245 8.45 14.03 -21.87
C MET A 245 8.12 15.22 -20.97
N THR A 246 7.18 15.05 -20.05
CA THR A 246 6.73 16.12 -19.18
C THR A 246 7.37 15.94 -17.81
N VAL A 247 7.99 17.01 -17.30
CA VAL A 247 8.54 17.03 -15.95
C VAL A 247 7.73 17.99 -15.09
N TYR A 248 7.21 17.48 -13.99
CA TYR A 248 6.54 18.28 -12.96
C TYR A 248 7.52 18.60 -11.86
N GLY A 249 7.62 19.87 -11.49
CA GLY A 249 8.36 20.34 -10.32
C GLY A 249 7.38 20.88 -9.29
N VAL A 250 7.68 20.67 -8.01
CA VAL A 250 6.92 21.29 -6.91
C VAL A 250 7.84 22.11 -6.02
N ALA A 251 7.42 23.31 -5.70
CA ALA A 251 8.09 24.20 -4.75
C ALA A 251 7.65 23.90 -3.31
N THR A 252 8.46 24.31 -2.34
CA THR A 252 8.23 24.10 -0.90
C THR A 252 6.94 24.75 -0.42
N ASN A 253 6.51 25.83 -1.06
CA ASN A 253 5.27 26.56 -0.77
C ASN A 253 4.00 25.89 -1.34
N GLY A 254 4.12 24.80 -2.11
CA GLY A 254 2.98 24.11 -2.74
C GLY A 254 2.77 24.44 -4.21
N ASP A 255 3.50 25.40 -4.79
CA ASP A 255 3.36 25.73 -6.21
C ASP A 255 3.89 24.60 -7.09
N ILE A 256 3.06 24.14 -8.02
CA ILE A 256 3.42 23.12 -9.01
C ILE A 256 3.71 23.80 -10.33
N TYR A 257 4.73 23.31 -11.03
CA TYR A 257 5.14 23.74 -12.37
C TYR A 257 5.33 22.52 -13.27
N SER A 258 5.25 22.71 -14.58
CA SER A 258 5.58 21.67 -15.55
C SER A 258 6.46 22.22 -16.68
N ILE A 259 7.35 21.39 -17.21
CA ILE A 259 8.17 21.69 -18.38
C ILE A 259 7.94 20.56 -19.40
N CYS A 260 7.60 20.93 -20.63
CA CYS A 260 7.37 19.99 -21.72
C CYS A 260 7.79 20.65 -23.05
N PRO A 261 8.55 19.98 -23.94
CA PRO A 261 9.05 18.61 -23.81
C PRO A 261 10.48 18.58 -23.25
N VAL A 262 10.71 17.84 -22.17
CA VAL A 262 12.03 17.49 -21.65
C VAL A 262 12.40 16.12 -22.20
N VAL A 263 13.41 16.06 -23.07
CA VAL A 263 13.83 14.83 -23.75
C VAL A 263 15.34 14.83 -23.98
N PRO A 264 16.04 13.68 -23.80
CA PRO A 264 17.43 13.51 -24.20
C PRO A 264 17.64 13.74 -25.69
N LEU A 265 18.80 14.29 -26.07
CA LEU A 265 19.14 14.53 -27.49
C LEU A 265 18.99 13.28 -28.35
N ARG A 266 19.21 12.10 -27.74
CA ARG A 266 18.98 10.78 -28.35
C ARG A 266 18.05 9.95 -27.47
N SER A 267 16.82 9.75 -27.95
CA SER A 267 15.72 9.18 -27.19
C SER A 267 15.16 7.90 -27.83
N SER A 268 14.64 6.99 -27.01
CA SER A 268 13.97 5.76 -27.46
C SER A 268 12.45 5.89 -27.33
N PHE A 269 11.75 5.67 -28.44
CA PHE A 269 10.29 5.71 -28.53
C PHE A 269 9.74 4.37 -29.00
N THR A 270 8.56 3.98 -28.52
CA THR A 270 7.81 2.86 -29.08
C THR A 270 6.90 3.32 -30.23
N SER A 271 6.47 2.39 -31.09
CA SER A 271 5.47 2.69 -32.14
C SER A 271 4.17 3.26 -31.54
N GLU A 272 3.70 2.68 -30.43
CA GLU A 272 2.51 3.12 -29.71
C GLU A 272 2.64 4.58 -29.24
N GLN A 273 3.79 4.95 -28.64
CA GLN A 273 4.04 6.32 -28.19
C GLN A 273 4.00 7.34 -29.33
N ILE A 274 4.54 6.98 -30.49
CA ILE A 274 4.55 7.85 -31.67
C ILE A 274 3.14 8.04 -32.23
N GLU A 275 2.34 6.97 -32.24
CA GLU A 275 0.92 7.02 -32.65
C GLU A 275 0.08 7.86 -31.69
N ASP A 276 0.28 7.74 -30.38
CA ASP A 276 -0.40 8.55 -29.36
C ASP A 276 -0.10 10.05 -29.54
N LEU A 277 1.17 10.38 -29.79
CA LEU A 277 1.58 11.77 -30.08
C LEU A 277 0.91 12.31 -31.34
N ARG A 278 0.82 11.50 -32.39
CA ARG A 278 0.12 11.88 -33.62
C ARG A 278 -1.36 12.13 -33.36
N ALA A 279 -2.03 11.26 -32.61
CA ALA A 279 -3.44 11.41 -32.26
C ALA A 279 -3.69 12.68 -31.43
N SER A 280 -2.76 13.06 -30.55
CA SER A 280 -2.88 14.26 -29.72
C SER A 280 -3.01 15.56 -30.56
N LEU A 281 -2.39 15.60 -31.74
CA LEU A 281 -2.39 16.78 -32.62
C LEU A 281 -3.72 17.02 -33.33
N GLU A 282 -4.56 16.00 -33.52
CA GLU A 282 -5.83 16.12 -34.25
C GLU A 282 -6.85 17.03 -33.55
N SER A 283 -6.65 17.27 -32.24
CA SER A 283 -7.49 18.13 -31.40
C SER A 283 -7.06 19.60 -31.34
N GLY A 284 -5.89 19.94 -31.92
CA GLY A 284 -5.25 21.25 -31.77
C GLY A 284 -5.85 22.36 -32.65
N THR A 285 -5.62 23.61 -32.25
CA THR A 285 -5.96 24.79 -33.06
C THR A 285 -5.12 24.83 -34.34
N ALA A 286 -5.77 25.03 -35.48
CA ALA A 286 -5.06 25.18 -36.75
C ALA A 286 -4.24 26.48 -36.78
N TYR A 287 -3.04 26.39 -37.35
CA TYR A 287 -2.18 27.56 -37.60
C TYR A 287 -2.72 28.36 -38.80
N ASP A 288 -2.86 29.67 -38.63
CA ASP A 288 -3.25 30.62 -39.67
C ASP A 288 -2.05 31.54 -39.98
N GLU A 289 -1.52 31.46 -41.21
CA GLU A 289 -0.38 32.27 -41.66
C GLU A 289 -0.71 33.76 -41.78
N ASP A 290 -1.96 34.10 -42.10
CA ASP A 290 -2.38 35.48 -42.34
C ASP A 290 -2.63 36.23 -41.03
N ASN A 291 -2.95 35.51 -39.95
CA ASN A 291 -3.19 36.06 -38.62
C ASN A 291 -2.65 35.11 -37.51
N PRO A 292 -1.32 35.08 -37.28
CA PRO A 292 -0.71 34.13 -36.36
C PRO A 292 -1.05 34.49 -34.90
N THR A 293 -1.83 33.63 -34.25
CA THR A 293 -2.07 33.67 -32.79
C THR A 293 -0.95 32.94 -32.04
N TYR A 294 -0.75 33.26 -30.76
CA TYR A 294 0.23 32.58 -29.92
C TYR A 294 0.06 31.06 -29.93
N GLU A 295 -1.15 30.59 -29.60
CA GLU A 295 -1.50 29.17 -29.56
C GLU A 295 -1.42 28.51 -30.95
N GLY A 296 -1.76 29.24 -32.02
CA GLY A 296 -1.60 28.77 -33.40
C GLY A 296 -0.13 28.49 -33.76
N VAL A 297 0.79 29.37 -33.34
CA VAL A 297 2.24 29.17 -33.56
C VAL A 297 2.77 28.02 -32.69
N GLN A 298 2.32 27.88 -31.44
CA GLN A 298 2.66 26.72 -30.61
C GLN A 298 2.17 25.40 -31.25
N ALA A 299 0.95 25.37 -31.81
CA ALA A 299 0.40 24.22 -32.53
C ALA A 299 1.20 23.87 -33.80
N TYR A 300 1.66 24.88 -34.54
CA TYR A 300 2.57 24.67 -35.68
C TYR A 300 3.85 23.96 -35.26
N TRP A 301 4.53 24.43 -34.21
CA TRP A 301 5.79 23.83 -33.76
C TRP A 301 5.60 22.43 -33.17
N ARG A 302 4.51 22.16 -32.45
CA ARG A 302 4.13 20.80 -32.01
C ARG A 302 3.97 19.85 -33.18
N THR A 303 3.20 20.28 -34.18
CA THR A 303 2.98 19.49 -35.41
C THR A 303 4.30 19.22 -36.13
N ARG A 304 5.15 20.24 -36.25
CA ARG A 304 6.47 20.11 -36.87
C ARG A 304 7.35 19.12 -36.11
N TRP A 305 7.36 19.20 -34.78
CA TRP A 305 8.15 18.33 -33.91
C TRP A 305 7.75 16.86 -34.07
N VAL A 306 6.45 16.55 -34.01
CA VAL A 306 5.95 15.17 -34.19
C VAL A 306 6.19 14.67 -35.61
N GLN A 307 6.01 15.52 -36.63
CA GLN A 307 6.28 15.12 -38.02
C GLN A 307 7.76 14.77 -38.23
N ASP A 308 8.67 15.54 -37.65
CA ASP A 308 10.09 15.26 -37.75
C ASP A 308 10.46 13.96 -37.00
N LEU A 309 9.81 13.65 -35.87
CA LEU A 309 9.94 12.33 -35.23
C LEU A 309 9.40 11.19 -36.10
N LEU A 310 8.23 11.35 -36.71
CA LEU A 310 7.63 10.35 -37.59
C LEU A 310 8.56 10.04 -38.76
N ASN A 311 9.09 11.07 -39.43
CA ASN A 311 10.03 10.92 -40.52
C ASN A 311 11.31 10.19 -40.07
N ALA A 312 11.80 10.46 -38.85
CA ALA A 312 12.97 9.79 -38.30
C ALA A 312 12.69 8.33 -37.93
N ALA A 313 11.50 8.02 -37.41
CA ALA A 313 11.08 6.65 -37.13
C ALA A 313 10.92 5.83 -38.42
N GLU A 314 10.33 6.41 -39.46
CA GLU A 314 10.25 5.79 -40.80
C GLU A 314 11.64 5.53 -41.38
N TRP A 315 12.55 6.50 -41.25
CA TRP A 315 13.93 6.33 -41.70
C TRP A 315 14.64 5.18 -40.97
N GLU A 316 14.51 5.13 -39.64
CA GLU A 316 15.05 4.04 -38.82
C GLU A 316 14.46 2.72 -39.28
N LEU A 317 13.13 2.57 -39.42
CA LEU A 317 12.48 1.35 -39.92
C LEU A 317 13.08 0.81 -41.24
N GLU A 318 13.41 1.71 -42.17
CA GLU A 318 13.95 1.34 -43.48
C GLU A 318 15.46 0.99 -43.45
N HIS A 319 16.24 1.61 -42.55
CA HIS A 319 17.71 1.59 -42.60
C HIS A 319 18.39 0.99 -41.36
N GLY A 320 17.63 0.78 -40.29
CA GLY A 320 18.13 0.28 -39.01
C GLY A 320 18.20 -1.24 -38.95
N ASP A 321 19.04 -1.72 -38.04
CA ASP A 321 19.37 -3.14 -37.87
C ASP A 321 18.41 -3.78 -36.83
N HIS A 322 17.11 -3.77 -37.12
CA HIS A 322 16.07 -4.22 -36.18
C HIS A 322 15.83 -5.72 -36.28
N LEU A 323 15.70 -6.40 -35.16
CA LEU A 323 15.17 -7.77 -35.16
C LEU A 323 13.65 -7.74 -35.41
N PRO A 324 13.09 -8.71 -36.16
CA PRO A 324 11.65 -8.79 -36.36
C PRO A 324 10.91 -8.92 -35.02
N GLY A 325 10.15 -7.88 -34.65
CA GLY A 325 9.42 -7.75 -33.39
C GLY A 325 9.98 -6.70 -32.41
N GLU A 326 11.07 -6.00 -32.74
CA GLU A 326 11.51 -4.81 -31.99
C GLU A 326 10.72 -3.57 -32.45
N GLU A 327 9.85 -3.06 -31.59
CA GLU A 327 9.02 -1.86 -31.83
C GLU A 327 9.60 -0.61 -31.12
N MET A 328 10.91 -0.54 -30.93
CA MET A 328 11.58 0.57 -30.24
C MET A 328 12.57 1.27 -31.18
N PHE A 329 12.34 2.57 -31.40
CA PHE A 329 13.13 3.41 -32.30
C PHE A 329 14.02 4.34 -31.50
N THR A 330 15.29 4.42 -31.88
CA THR A 330 16.20 5.42 -31.31
C THR A 330 16.26 6.61 -32.24
N ILE A 331 15.79 7.77 -31.77
CA ILE A 331 15.58 8.95 -32.59
C ILE A 331 16.33 10.14 -31.97
N ASP A 332 17.01 10.90 -32.82
CA ASP A 332 17.57 12.20 -32.44
C ASP A 332 16.46 13.26 -32.39
N ILE A 333 16.50 14.17 -31.42
CA ILE A 333 15.52 15.27 -31.33
C ILE A 333 15.49 16.08 -32.65
N PRO A 334 14.29 16.49 -33.11
CA PRO A 334 14.14 17.34 -34.29
C PRO A 334 15.03 18.59 -34.26
N ARG A 335 16.00 18.66 -35.18
CA ARG A 335 16.91 19.82 -35.33
C ARG A 335 16.17 21.13 -35.62
N THR A 336 14.99 21.04 -36.22
CA THR A 336 14.10 22.15 -36.55
C THR A 336 13.62 22.90 -35.31
N THR A 337 13.54 22.24 -34.15
CA THR A 337 13.08 22.82 -32.89
C THR A 337 14.18 22.94 -31.84
N ALA A 338 15.36 22.36 -32.08
CA ALA A 338 16.48 22.36 -31.15
C ALA A 338 17.00 23.75 -30.75
N HIS A 339 16.72 24.78 -31.55
CA HIS A 339 17.10 26.17 -31.26
C HIS A 339 16.05 26.94 -30.45
N LEU A 340 14.86 26.36 -30.25
CA LEU A 340 13.77 26.98 -29.52
C LEU A 340 13.93 26.69 -28.03
N LEU A 341 13.90 27.75 -27.22
CA LEU A 341 13.91 27.61 -25.76
C LEU A 341 12.55 27.09 -25.28
N ILE A 342 12.57 26.14 -24.34
CA ILE A 342 11.34 25.54 -23.81
C ILE A 342 10.77 26.45 -22.71
N GLU A 343 9.46 26.67 -22.76
CA GLU A 343 8.75 27.51 -21.81
C GLU A 343 8.29 26.69 -20.60
N ARG A 344 8.49 27.22 -19.39
CA ARG A 344 7.90 26.62 -18.17
C ARG A 344 6.42 26.98 -18.05
N ARG A 345 5.60 26.05 -17.55
CA ARG A 345 4.17 26.26 -17.29
C ARG A 345 3.91 26.26 -15.77
N GLY A 346 3.12 27.22 -15.30
CA GLY A 346 2.74 27.34 -13.88
C GLY A 346 3.08 28.71 -13.26
N PRO A 347 2.68 28.95 -12.00
CA PRO A 347 2.15 27.97 -11.06
C PRO A 347 0.74 27.47 -11.41
N TYR A 348 0.45 26.20 -11.12
CA TYR A 348 -0.87 25.62 -11.33
C TYR A 348 -1.88 26.08 -10.27
N ALA A 349 -3.07 26.46 -10.72
CA ALA A 349 -4.20 26.80 -9.86
C ALA A 349 -5.02 25.54 -9.53
N PHE A 350 -5.35 25.35 -8.26
CA PHE A 350 -6.21 24.25 -7.82
C PHE A 350 -7.69 24.57 -8.02
N LEU A 351 -8.47 23.56 -8.43
CA LEU A 351 -9.93 23.59 -8.53
C LEU A 351 -10.54 22.46 -7.69
N PRO A 352 -11.34 22.74 -6.65
CA PRO A 352 -11.60 24.08 -6.10
C PRO A 352 -10.32 24.72 -5.54
N ALA A 353 -10.30 26.05 -5.44
CA ALA A 353 -9.20 26.74 -4.78
C ALA A 353 -9.05 26.16 -3.37
N ALA A 354 -7.82 25.79 -2.98
CA ALA A 354 -7.56 25.19 -1.68
C ALA A 354 -8.11 26.11 -0.58
N ASP A 355 -8.86 25.54 0.36
CA ASP A 355 -9.36 26.29 1.51
C ASP A 355 -8.16 26.85 2.29
N ALA A 356 -8.00 28.17 2.30
CA ALA A 356 -6.92 28.88 3.01
C ALA A 356 -6.85 28.59 4.53
N ALA A 357 -7.78 27.80 5.06
CA ALA A 357 -7.84 27.38 6.44
C ALA A 357 -6.98 26.12 6.76
N VAL A 358 -6.58 25.33 5.76
CA VAL A 358 -5.75 24.13 5.97
C VAL A 358 -4.28 24.48 5.75
N ASP A 359 -3.57 24.81 6.83
CA ASP A 359 -2.11 24.93 6.82
C ASP A 359 -1.50 23.53 6.67
N CYS A 360 -1.22 23.14 5.42
CA CYS A 360 -0.58 21.86 5.09
C CYS A 360 0.92 21.85 5.40
N GLY A 361 1.55 22.99 5.73
CA GLY A 361 3.00 23.09 5.90
C GLY A 361 3.78 23.00 4.59
N ASP A 362 5.03 22.56 4.65
CA ASP A 362 5.94 22.57 3.50
C ASP A 362 5.83 21.26 2.69
N VAL A 363 5.99 21.35 1.37
CA VAL A 363 6.02 20.17 0.49
C VAL A 363 7.33 19.41 0.61
N ASN A 364 7.25 18.07 0.57
CA ASN A 364 8.40 17.17 0.59
C ASN A 364 8.63 16.38 -0.71
N ASP A 365 7.57 15.97 -1.40
CA ASP A 365 7.69 15.10 -2.58
C ASP A 365 6.48 15.19 -3.51
N ILE A 366 6.71 14.86 -4.78
CA ILE A 366 5.70 14.77 -5.84
C ILE A 366 5.89 13.51 -6.67
N VAL A 367 4.78 12.88 -7.05
CA VAL A 367 4.75 11.70 -7.93
C VAL A 367 3.56 11.80 -8.89
N SER A 368 3.80 11.44 -10.16
CA SER A 368 2.76 11.23 -11.17
C SER A 368 2.43 9.73 -11.27
N LEU A 369 1.13 9.42 -11.42
CA LEU A 369 0.55 8.09 -11.51
C LEU A 369 -0.41 8.01 -12.71
N ASP A 370 -0.40 6.86 -13.40
CA ASP A 370 -1.39 6.56 -14.43
C ASP A 370 -2.56 5.76 -13.83
N ALA A 371 -3.59 6.47 -13.39
CA ALA A 371 -4.80 5.88 -12.82
C ALA A 371 -5.85 5.62 -13.91
N ARG A 372 -5.64 4.58 -14.71
CA ARG A 372 -6.55 4.16 -15.81
C ARG A 372 -6.73 5.24 -16.89
N SER A 373 -5.63 5.76 -17.43
CA SER A 373 -5.62 6.80 -18.46
C SER A 373 -5.98 8.20 -17.95
N LEU A 374 -6.05 8.39 -16.63
CA LEU A 374 -6.00 9.70 -15.99
C LEU A 374 -4.63 9.88 -15.36
N ASN A 375 -3.94 10.95 -15.75
CA ASN A 375 -2.70 11.36 -15.09
C ASN A 375 -3.06 12.02 -13.75
N VAL A 376 -2.57 11.43 -12.66
CA VAL A 376 -2.82 11.87 -11.29
C VAL A 376 -1.51 12.33 -10.67
N LEU A 377 -1.49 13.58 -10.21
CA LEU A 377 -0.39 14.15 -9.46
C LEU A 377 -0.68 14.02 -7.97
N VAL A 378 0.28 13.45 -7.24
CA VAL A 378 0.23 13.28 -5.79
C VAL A 378 1.32 14.13 -5.16
N VAL A 379 0.95 14.99 -4.21
CA VAL A 379 1.88 15.89 -3.50
C VAL A 379 1.82 15.61 -2.01
N ALA A 380 2.99 15.38 -1.39
CA ALA A 380 3.11 15.07 0.03
C ALA A 380 3.69 16.24 0.82
N TYR A 381 3.05 16.56 1.95
CA TYR A 381 3.43 17.65 2.83
C TYR A 381 4.04 17.15 4.16
N ASP A 382 4.78 18.02 4.85
CA ASP A 382 5.46 17.73 6.12
C ASP A 382 4.50 17.49 7.30
N SER A 383 3.28 18.01 7.21
CA SER A 383 2.17 17.80 8.15
C SER A 383 1.62 16.36 8.12
N GLY A 384 1.89 15.62 7.04
CA GLY A 384 1.27 14.34 6.75
C GLY A 384 0.04 14.42 5.85
N ASN A 385 -0.29 15.61 5.33
CA ASN A 385 -1.31 15.75 4.30
C ASN A 385 -0.76 15.32 2.93
N VAL A 386 -1.58 14.57 2.18
CA VAL A 386 -1.27 14.14 0.82
C VAL A 386 -2.40 14.59 -0.10
N LEU A 387 -2.08 15.44 -1.07
CA LEU A 387 -3.03 15.96 -2.05
C LEU A 387 -3.04 15.03 -3.26
N VAL A 388 -4.24 14.65 -3.70
CA VAL A 388 -4.47 13.87 -4.92
C VAL A 388 -5.18 14.77 -5.93
N CYS A 389 -4.47 15.08 -7.00
CA CYS A 389 -4.91 16.00 -8.04
C CYS A 389 -4.95 15.30 -9.40
N SER A 390 -5.93 15.59 -10.24
CA SER A 390 -5.92 15.17 -11.65
C SER A 390 -5.69 16.35 -12.57
N GLU A 391 -5.13 16.07 -13.73
CA GLU A 391 -4.94 17.07 -14.77
C GLU A 391 -6.26 17.37 -15.47
N ILE A 392 -6.61 18.65 -15.57
CA ILE A 392 -7.75 19.09 -16.40
C ILE A 392 -7.24 19.39 -17.82
N ASP A 393 -6.08 20.02 -17.91
CA ASP A 393 -5.43 20.38 -19.16
C ASP A 393 -3.99 19.84 -19.16
N PRO A 394 -3.75 18.65 -19.74
CA PRO A 394 -2.46 17.99 -19.69
C PRO A 394 -1.37 18.86 -20.33
N PRO A 395 -0.13 18.86 -19.80
CA PRO A 395 0.93 19.70 -20.33
C PRO A 395 1.28 19.32 -21.77
N GLN A 396 1.33 20.32 -22.64
CA GLN A 396 1.74 20.18 -24.03
C GLN A 396 3.07 20.92 -24.24
N PRO A 397 3.86 20.53 -25.26
CA PRO A 397 5.09 21.22 -25.60
C PRO A 397 4.87 22.72 -25.83
N ARG A 398 5.67 23.56 -25.16
CA ARG A 398 5.67 25.01 -25.37
C ARG A 398 7.09 25.55 -25.48
N TRP A 399 7.25 26.52 -26.37
CA TRP A 399 8.50 27.23 -26.59
C TRP A 399 8.35 28.72 -26.30
N MET A 400 9.41 29.38 -25.85
CA MET A 400 9.41 30.82 -25.61
C MET A 400 9.34 31.59 -26.93
N LEU A 401 8.18 32.20 -27.20
CA LEU A 401 7.95 32.99 -28.43
C LEU A 401 8.00 34.49 -28.12
N ARG A 402 9.19 35.06 -27.89
CA ARG A 402 9.44 36.47 -27.48
C ARG A 402 8.75 37.58 -28.32
N LYS A 403 8.15 37.28 -29.46
CA LYS A 403 7.47 38.27 -30.35
C LYS A 403 5.95 38.27 -30.20
N LEU A 404 5.39 37.29 -29.51
CA LEU A 404 3.96 37.08 -29.31
C LEU A 404 3.80 36.81 -27.81
N GLU A 405 3.58 37.85 -27.01
CA GLU A 405 3.31 37.70 -25.58
C GLU A 405 1.79 37.75 -25.38
N GLU A 406 1.23 36.70 -24.81
CA GLU A 406 -0.15 36.66 -24.32
C GLU A 406 -0.10 36.48 -22.80
N GLU A 407 -0.99 37.14 -22.04
CA GLU A 407 -1.17 36.86 -20.62
C GLU A 407 -1.71 35.43 -20.47
N ALA A 408 -0.81 34.45 -20.38
CA ALA A 408 -1.19 33.05 -20.28
C ALA A 408 -1.93 32.81 -18.96
N ALA A 409 -3.19 32.37 -19.06
CA ALA A 409 -3.97 31.95 -17.90
C ALA A 409 -3.24 30.84 -17.14
N SER A 410 -3.26 30.90 -15.81
CA SER A 410 -2.67 29.86 -14.95
C SER A 410 -3.30 28.50 -15.26
N PRO A 411 -2.50 27.46 -15.51
CA PRO A 411 -3.03 26.13 -15.78
C PRO A 411 -3.73 25.56 -14.55
N GLN A 412 -4.64 24.62 -14.74
CA GLN A 412 -5.53 24.16 -13.66
C GLN A 412 -5.34 22.68 -13.32
N LEU A 413 -5.37 22.37 -12.03
CA LEU A 413 -5.42 21.01 -11.48
C LEU A 413 -6.72 20.82 -10.71
N ALA A 414 -7.41 19.70 -10.95
CA ALA A 414 -8.57 19.32 -10.16
C ALA A 414 -8.09 18.67 -8.85
N LEU A 415 -8.32 19.32 -7.72
CA LEU A 415 -8.07 18.74 -6.39
C LEU A 415 -9.24 17.82 -6.02
N HIS A 416 -8.96 16.52 -5.90
CA HIS A 416 -9.98 15.52 -5.60
C HIS A 416 -10.08 15.21 -4.12
N GLU A 417 -8.94 14.89 -3.50
CA GLU A 417 -8.89 14.44 -2.12
C GLU A 417 -7.65 14.98 -1.42
N VAL A 418 -7.83 15.41 -0.17
CA VAL A 418 -6.75 15.71 0.77
C VAL A 418 -6.74 14.61 1.83
N ILE A 419 -5.73 13.75 1.77
CA ILE A 419 -5.58 12.60 2.65
C ILE A 419 -4.72 12.99 3.85
N ASP A 420 -5.30 13.00 5.04
CA ASP A 420 -4.54 13.14 6.29
C ASP A 420 -4.02 11.77 6.76
N LEU A 421 -2.70 11.58 6.76
CA LEU A 421 -2.03 10.36 7.24
C LEU A 421 -2.07 10.22 8.78
N ASN A 422 -2.58 11.24 9.48
CA ASN A 422 -2.77 11.33 10.93
C ASN A 422 -1.45 11.26 11.73
N ILE A 423 -0.42 11.91 11.19
CA ILE A 423 0.95 11.92 11.75
C ILE A 423 1.07 12.94 12.88
N SER A 424 0.42 14.10 12.75
CA SER A 424 0.51 15.25 13.65
C SER A 424 -0.15 15.06 15.02
N ASN A 425 -1.09 14.12 15.16
CA ASN A 425 -1.82 13.83 16.41
C ASN A 425 -1.03 12.96 17.41
N VAL A 426 0.18 12.53 17.07
CA VAL A 426 1.02 11.70 17.96
C VAL A 426 1.75 12.60 18.96
N LYS A 427 1.26 12.63 20.20
CA LYS A 427 1.68 13.52 21.32
C LYS A 427 3.18 13.52 21.70
N SER A 428 4.02 12.68 21.10
CA SER A 428 5.38 12.38 21.59
C SER A 428 6.51 12.64 20.60
N ARG A 429 6.27 13.23 19.42
CA ARG A 429 7.26 13.30 18.31
C ARG A 429 7.13 14.59 17.49
N PRO A 430 8.12 14.94 16.63
CA PRO A 430 8.13 16.23 15.94
C PRO A 430 6.83 16.47 15.16
N ARG A 431 6.32 17.70 15.22
CA ARG A 431 5.04 18.08 14.59
C ARG A 431 5.05 17.96 13.06
N ARG A 432 6.22 17.83 12.44
CA ARG A 432 6.47 17.78 11.00
C ARG A 432 7.52 16.70 10.71
N THR A 433 7.37 15.96 9.61
CA THR A 433 8.28 14.88 9.18
C THR A 433 8.40 14.90 7.66
N ALA A 434 9.55 14.48 7.12
CA ALA A 434 9.63 14.24 5.69
C ALA A 434 8.73 13.06 5.31
N VAL A 435 7.80 13.28 4.38
CA VAL A 435 6.95 12.24 3.79
C VAL A 435 7.44 11.98 2.37
N VAL A 436 7.79 10.72 2.09
CA VAL A 436 8.31 10.31 0.78
C VAL A 436 7.29 9.45 0.07
N LEU A 437 7.07 9.75 -1.22
CA LEU A 437 6.15 9.02 -2.07
C LEU A 437 6.90 7.93 -2.85
N TYR A 438 6.30 6.74 -2.92
CA TYR A 438 6.83 5.62 -3.68
C TYR A 438 5.71 4.99 -4.52
N PRO A 439 5.72 5.12 -5.86
CA PRO A 439 4.71 4.52 -6.72
C PRO A 439 4.89 3.00 -6.80
N ASP A 440 3.80 2.24 -6.89
CA ASP A 440 3.87 0.79 -7.04
C ASP A 440 4.28 0.40 -8.47
N SER A 441 5.21 -0.55 -8.59
CA SER A 441 5.71 -1.00 -9.91
C SER A 441 4.75 -1.94 -10.63
N ARG A 442 3.76 -2.51 -9.93
CA ARG A 442 2.80 -3.48 -10.48
C ARG A 442 1.43 -2.86 -10.73
N PHE A 443 0.97 -1.98 -9.85
CA PHE A 443 -0.32 -1.32 -9.96
C PHE A 443 -0.13 0.19 -10.08
N SER A 444 -0.41 0.75 -11.26
CA SER A 444 -0.21 2.17 -11.55
C SER A 444 -1.13 3.11 -10.74
N ASP A 445 -2.20 2.57 -10.15
CA ASP A 445 -3.16 3.26 -9.30
C ASP A 445 -2.89 3.12 -7.79
N VAL A 446 -1.72 2.59 -7.40
CA VAL A 446 -1.31 2.40 -6.00
C VAL A 446 0.01 3.12 -5.74
N PHE A 447 0.09 3.79 -4.61
CA PHE A 447 1.34 4.37 -4.11
C PHE A 447 1.47 4.20 -2.59
N TYR A 448 2.67 4.42 -2.10
CA TYR A 448 3.03 4.31 -0.70
C TYR A 448 3.56 5.65 -0.20
N CYS A 449 3.20 6.01 1.03
CA CYS A 449 3.75 7.13 1.74
C CYS A 449 4.56 6.56 2.91
N TYR A 450 5.86 6.82 2.97
CA TYR A 450 6.65 6.44 4.14
C TYR A 450 7.32 7.66 4.76
N HIS A 451 7.45 7.61 6.07
CA HIS A 451 7.92 8.72 6.90
C HIS A 451 8.51 8.15 8.20
N SER A 452 9.01 9.02 9.07
CA SER A 452 9.70 8.59 10.30
C SER A 452 8.90 7.67 11.24
N LEU A 453 7.56 7.72 11.23
CA LEU A 453 6.69 6.91 12.10
C LEU A 453 6.14 5.64 11.44
N GLY A 454 6.32 5.45 10.13
CA GLY A 454 5.60 4.37 9.45
C GLY A 454 5.57 4.46 7.94
N ALA A 455 4.77 3.55 7.38
CA ALA A 455 4.42 3.53 5.98
C ALA A 455 2.93 3.23 5.79
N HIS A 456 2.31 3.94 4.85
CA HIS A 456 0.92 3.80 4.45
C HIS A 456 0.85 3.37 2.99
N ARG A 457 -0.14 2.54 2.67
CA ARG A 457 -0.54 2.20 1.31
C ARG A 457 -1.79 2.99 0.97
N VAL A 458 -1.79 3.65 -0.17
CA VAL A 458 -2.94 4.36 -0.73
C VAL A 458 -3.33 3.71 -2.04
N ASP A 459 -4.60 3.30 -2.14
CA ASP A 459 -5.16 2.61 -3.31
C ASP A 459 -6.23 3.51 -3.94
N LEU A 460 -5.95 4.01 -5.15
CA LEU A 460 -6.83 4.91 -5.90
C LEU A 460 -7.81 4.17 -6.82
N HIS A 461 -7.83 2.83 -6.80
CA HIS A 461 -8.61 2.05 -7.76
C HIS A 461 -10.12 2.31 -7.71
N ALA A 462 -10.69 2.34 -6.51
CA ALA A 462 -12.12 2.57 -6.32
C ALA A 462 -12.49 3.99 -6.75
N TRP A 463 -11.63 4.95 -6.45
CA TRP A 463 -11.76 6.33 -6.91
C TRP A 463 -11.73 6.38 -8.44
N ALA A 464 -10.69 5.83 -9.07
CA ALA A 464 -10.53 5.79 -10.53
C ALA A 464 -11.71 5.09 -11.26
N GLU A 465 -12.36 4.11 -10.62
CA GLU A 465 -13.58 3.45 -11.15
C GLU A 465 -14.85 4.31 -11.10
N THR A 466 -14.87 5.31 -10.22
CA THR A 466 -16.06 6.09 -9.89
C THR A 466 -15.93 7.56 -10.24
N VAL A 467 -14.83 8.00 -10.85
CA VAL A 467 -14.62 9.40 -11.29
C VAL A 467 -15.76 9.89 -12.19
N ASP A 468 -16.29 9.02 -13.07
CA ASP A 468 -17.40 9.35 -13.96
C ASP A 468 -18.80 9.25 -13.30
N GLN A 469 -18.87 8.89 -12.02
CA GLN A 469 -20.13 8.66 -11.29
C GLN A 469 -20.47 9.85 -10.39
N GLU A 470 -21.77 10.07 -10.13
CA GLU A 470 -22.24 11.13 -9.22
C GLU A 470 -21.73 10.98 -7.77
N VAL A 471 -21.34 9.76 -7.39
CA VAL A 471 -20.74 9.45 -6.08
C VAL A 471 -19.34 8.89 -6.31
N VAL A 472 -18.35 9.76 -6.13
CA VAL A 472 -16.94 9.40 -6.21
C VAL A 472 -16.51 8.69 -4.92
N ALA A 473 -15.95 7.49 -5.04
CA ALA A 473 -15.39 6.76 -3.90
C ALA A 473 -14.07 7.40 -3.46
N SER A 474 -13.82 7.42 -2.14
CA SER A 474 -12.55 7.92 -1.58
C SER A 474 -11.41 6.91 -1.76
N ALA A 475 -10.17 7.39 -1.69
CA ALA A 475 -8.99 6.55 -1.66
C ALA A 475 -8.99 5.60 -0.45
N ASN A 476 -8.49 4.37 -0.64
CA ASN A 476 -8.37 3.41 0.46
C ASN A 476 -6.98 3.51 1.09
N VAL A 477 -6.91 4.16 2.25
CA VAL A 477 -5.65 4.37 2.99
C VAL A 477 -5.51 3.30 4.07
N ARG A 478 -4.36 2.61 4.10
CA ARG A 478 -4.06 1.58 5.10
C ARG A 478 -2.65 1.73 5.64
N TRP A 479 -2.51 1.69 6.96
CA TRP A 479 -1.22 1.53 7.62
C TRP A 479 -0.62 0.16 7.28
N LEU A 480 0.60 0.16 6.75
CA LEU A 480 1.40 -1.05 6.55
C LEU A 480 2.30 -1.33 7.75
N LEU A 481 2.95 -0.28 8.24
CA LEU A 481 3.88 -0.31 9.35
C LEU A 481 3.65 0.91 10.23
N HIS A 482 3.49 0.69 11.53
CA HIS A 482 3.45 1.75 12.53
C HIS A 482 4.57 1.50 13.54
N THR A 483 5.49 2.44 13.69
CA THR A 483 6.59 2.29 14.64
C THR A 483 6.24 2.94 15.98
N GLN A 484 6.32 2.14 17.05
CA GLN A 484 6.48 2.63 18.42
C GLN A 484 7.96 2.49 18.82
N LEU A 485 8.86 2.84 17.91
CA LEU A 485 10.30 2.65 18.09
C LEU A 485 10.85 3.55 19.23
N PRO A 486 12.07 3.30 19.74
CA PRO A 486 12.77 4.23 20.62
C PRO A 486 12.89 5.64 19.98
N GLU A 487 13.15 6.67 20.80
CA GLU A 487 13.08 8.10 20.41
C GLU A 487 13.90 8.52 19.17
N ASN A 488 14.79 7.68 18.64
CA ASN A 488 15.73 8.03 17.57
C ASN A 488 15.71 7.13 16.32
N ASP A 489 14.80 6.16 16.20
CA ASP A 489 14.76 5.28 15.01
C ASP A 489 13.65 5.69 14.04
N SER A 490 14.04 6.04 12.80
CA SER A 490 13.17 6.51 11.71
C SER A 490 13.28 5.61 10.48
N PHE A 491 12.26 5.58 9.61
CA PHE A 491 12.40 4.92 8.31
C PHE A 491 13.29 5.72 7.37
N VAL A 492 14.24 5.03 6.74
CA VAL A 492 15.24 5.63 5.83
C VAL A 492 15.19 5.06 4.41
N GLY A 493 14.37 4.03 4.20
CA GLY A 493 14.12 3.52 2.86
C GLY A 493 12.95 2.56 2.81
N PHE A 494 12.32 2.52 1.65
CA PHE A 494 11.16 1.68 1.34
C PHE A 494 11.26 1.24 -0.10
N ALA A 495 10.92 -0.01 -0.38
CA ALA A 495 10.87 -0.55 -1.73
C ALA A 495 9.78 -1.59 -1.88
N VAL A 496 9.22 -1.69 -3.07
CA VAL A 496 8.25 -2.74 -3.44
C VAL A 496 8.93 -3.72 -4.37
N VAL A 497 8.85 -5.00 -4.01
CA VAL A 497 9.34 -6.11 -4.81
C VAL A 497 8.14 -6.76 -5.48
N SER A 498 8.13 -6.80 -6.81
CA SER A 498 7.12 -7.51 -7.60
C SER A 498 7.81 -8.44 -8.60
N GLU A 499 8.22 -9.62 -8.12
CA GLU A 499 8.92 -10.61 -8.93
C GLU A 499 8.24 -11.99 -8.76
N VAL A 500 8.29 -12.84 -9.79
CA VAL A 500 7.55 -14.10 -9.83
C VAL A 500 8.01 -15.09 -8.76
N TYR A 501 9.33 -15.22 -8.56
CA TYR A 501 9.91 -16.11 -7.56
C TYR A 501 9.87 -15.55 -6.17
N VAL A 502 10.10 -14.25 -5.97
CA VAL A 502 10.09 -13.64 -4.64
C VAL A 502 8.66 -13.44 -4.14
N GLY A 503 7.77 -13.02 -5.03
CA GLY A 503 6.38 -12.64 -4.78
C GLY A 503 6.19 -11.12 -4.82
N TYR A 504 4.98 -10.69 -4.51
CA TYR A 504 4.62 -9.28 -4.35
C TYR A 504 4.68 -8.91 -2.86
N SER A 505 5.63 -8.06 -2.48
CA SER A 505 5.92 -7.71 -1.08
C SER A 505 6.58 -6.34 -0.98
N TYR A 506 6.41 -5.65 0.15
CA TYR A 506 7.20 -4.46 0.45
C TYR A 506 8.37 -4.81 1.38
N LEU A 507 9.39 -3.97 1.36
CA LEU A 507 10.52 -3.97 2.27
C LEU A 507 10.77 -2.53 2.75
N ALA A 508 10.92 -2.34 4.06
CA ALA A 508 11.20 -1.06 4.69
C ALA A 508 12.41 -1.21 5.60
N ILE A 509 13.28 -0.21 5.63
CA ILE A 509 14.50 -0.19 6.44
C ILE A 509 14.48 1.03 7.35
N THR A 510 14.85 0.82 8.62
CA THR A 510 14.98 1.88 9.61
C THR A 510 16.42 2.39 9.71
N SER A 511 16.62 3.54 10.36
CA SER A 511 17.94 4.13 10.63
C SER A 511 18.83 3.24 11.49
N SER A 512 18.24 2.33 12.28
CA SER A 512 18.96 1.27 12.99
C SER A 512 19.32 0.06 12.11
N LEU A 513 19.14 0.17 10.79
CA LEU A 513 19.38 -0.87 9.78
C LEU A 513 18.52 -2.13 9.97
N GLN A 514 17.39 -2.01 10.68
CA GLN A 514 16.43 -3.11 10.78
C GLN A 514 15.55 -3.14 9.54
N ALA A 515 15.48 -4.29 8.88
CA ALA A 515 14.58 -4.47 7.74
C ALA A 515 13.29 -5.19 8.14
N HIS A 516 12.18 -4.61 7.70
CA HIS A 516 10.82 -5.13 7.83
C HIS A 516 10.28 -5.44 6.44
N ALA A 517 9.76 -6.65 6.24
CA ALA A 517 9.17 -7.03 4.96
C ALA A 517 7.87 -7.81 5.17
N HIS A 518 6.88 -7.58 4.32
CA HIS A 518 5.63 -8.33 4.35
C HIS A 518 5.06 -8.51 2.94
N THR A 519 4.31 -9.59 2.74
CA THR A 519 3.64 -9.85 1.46
C THR A 519 2.47 -8.91 1.28
N LEU A 520 2.40 -8.28 0.11
CA LEU A 520 1.31 -7.41 -0.26
C LEU A 520 0.16 -8.24 -0.86
N PRO A 521 -1.10 -7.89 -0.56
CA PRO A 521 -2.23 -8.59 -1.13
C PRO A 521 -2.31 -8.30 -2.65
N LEU A 522 -2.38 -9.35 -3.46
CA LEU A 522 -2.69 -9.20 -4.88
C LEU A 522 -4.15 -8.79 -5.04
N ARG A 523 -4.41 -7.77 -5.87
CA ARG A 523 -5.77 -7.41 -6.27
C ARG A 523 -6.38 -8.62 -6.98
N ARG A 524 -7.34 -9.28 -6.31
CA ARG A 524 -8.18 -10.25 -6.98
C ARG A 524 -9.09 -9.43 -7.87
N THR A 525 -8.90 -9.47 -9.19
CA THR A 525 -10.01 -9.13 -10.07
C THR A 525 -11.15 -10.05 -9.65
N PRO A 526 -12.28 -9.53 -9.15
CA PRO A 526 -13.42 -10.37 -8.91
C PRO A 526 -13.79 -10.87 -10.30
N ARG A 527 -13.34 -12.08 -10.64
CA ARG A 527 -13.91 -12.85 -11.74
C ARG A 527 -15.39 -12.71 -11.49
N SER A 528 -16.11 -12.05 -12.40
CA SER A 528 -17.53 -11.75 -12.26
C SER A 528 -18.27 -13.06 -12.09
N LEU A 529 -18.26 -13.58 -10.87
CA LEU A 529 -19.26 -14.44 -10.32
C LEU A 529 -20.43 -13.48 -10.31
N ARG A 530 -21.16 -13.45 -11.44
CA ARG A 530 -22.45 -12.79 -11.55
C ARG A 530 -23.07 -12.92 -10.18
N PRO A 531 -23.33 -11.81 -9.47
CA PRO A 531 -23.92 -11.90 -8.14
C PRO A 531 -25.11 -12.81 -8.35
N ARG A 532 -25.03 -14.00 -7.75
CA ARG A 532 -26.02 -15.04 -7.95
C ARG A 532 -27.25 -14.40 -7.40
N LYS A 533 -28.10 -13.82 -8.28
CA LYS A 533 -29.14 -12.85 -7.96
C LYS A 533 -29.61 -13.18 -6.57
N SER A 534 -29.11 -12.46 -5.58
CA SER A 534 -29.64 -12.55 -4.23
C SER A 534 -31.00 -11.95 -4.45
N GLY A 535 -31.97 -12.81 -4.78
CA GLY A 535 -33.35 -12.42 -4.91
C GLY A 535 -33.62 -11.66 -3.64
N THR A 536 -33.82 -10.36 -3.79
CA THR A 536 -34.31 -9.42 -2.78
C THR A 536 -34.53 -10.10 -1.44
N ALA A 537 -33.45 -10.30 -0.69
CA ALA A 537 -33.54 -10.60 0.73
C ALA A 537 -33.70 -9.23 1.40
N THR A 538 -34.77 -8.53 1.02
CA THR A 538 -35.46 -7.65 1.94
C THR A 538 -35.82 -8.55 3.12
N GLN A 539 -34.95 -8.57 4.12
CA GLN A 539 -35.32 -8.58 5.51
C GLN A 539 -36.70 -9.20 5.78
N ASP A 540 -36.78 -10.54 5.81
CA ASP A 540 -37.71 -11.25 6.70
C ASP A 540 -37.25 -10.99 8.15
N LEU A 541 -37.09 -9.72 8.52
CA LEU A 541 -36.75 -9.33 9.87
C LEU A 541 -37.96 -9.69 10.71
N TYR A 542 -37.72 -10.52 11.72
CA TYR A 542 -38.64 -10.75 12.79
C TYR A 542 -39.20 -9.41 13.28
N GLU A 543 -40.47 -9.14 12.99
CA GLU A 543 -41.18 -7.96 13.47
C GLU A 543 -41.90 -8.30 14.78
N PRO A 544 -41.50 -7.71 15.92
CA PRO A 544 -42.16 -7.96 17.19
C PRO A 544 -43.62 -7.48 17.15
N ALA A 545 -44.56 -8.36 17.50
CA ALA A 545 -45.95 -8.00 17.76
C ALA A 545 -46.10 -7.11 19.01
N LEU A 546 -45.06 -7.08 19.86
CA LEU A 546 -44.97 -6.20 21.02
C LEU A 546 -44.36 -4.85 20.63
N LYS A 547 -45.22 -3.86 20.36
CA LYS A 547 -44.81 -2.48 20.06
C LYS A 547 -44.22 -1.78 21.31
N SER A 548 -43.25 -0.89 21.10
CA SER A 548 -42.76 0.06 22.10
C SER A 548 -43.80 1.16 22.37
N PRO A 549 -43.97 1.68 23.61
CA PRO A 549 -43.18 1.45 24.83
C PRO A 549 -43.54 0.16 25.59
N PRO A 550 -42.71 -0.28 26.57
CA PRO A 550 -43.02 -1.42 27.44
C PRO A 550 -44.37 -1.24 28.13
N TYR A 551 -45.14 -2.32 28.25
CA TYR A 551 -46.46 -2.28 28.86
C TYR A 551 -46.35 -2.01 30.37
N GLU A 552 -46.99 -0.94 30.81
CA GLU A 552 -47.21 -0.63 32.22
C GLU A 552 -48.62 -1.06 32.61
N ILE A 553 -48.76 -1.64 33.80
CA ILE A 553 -50.07 -2.04 34.33
C ILE A 553 -50.89 -0.77 34.59
N PRO A 554 -52.11 -0.62 34.02
CA PRO A 554 -52.95 0.54 34.24
C PRO A 554 -53.10 0.83 35.74
N ALA A 555 -52.67 2.02 36.18
CA ALA A 555 -52.65 2.43 37.58
C ALA A 555 -54.05 2.41 38.22
N GLU A 556 -55.09 2.49 37.40
CA GLU A 556 -56.50 2.41 37.75
C GLU A 556 -56.86 1.09 38.44
N LEU A 557 -56.20 -0.01 38.07
CA LEU A 557 -56.40 -1.32 38.71
C LEU A 557 -55.91 -1.34 40.17
N ALA A 558 -54.92 -0.53 40.52
CA ALA A 558 -54.39 -0.45 41.88
C ALA A 558 -55.27 0.43 42.80
N TYR A 559 -55.97 1.43 42.25
CA TYR A 559 -56.69 2.45 43.02
C TYR A 559 -58.13 2.06 43.39
N ILE A 560 -58.79 1.25 42.56
CA ILE A 560 -60.24 1.01 42.66
C ILE A 560 -60.57 -0.05 43.74
N GLY A 561 -59.64 -0.94 44.09
CA GLY A 561 -59.84 -1.98 45.11
C GLY A 561 -60.00 -1.47 46.55
N ASN A 562 -59.62 -0.22 46.83
CA ASN A 562 -59.48 0.30 48.21
C ASN A 562 -60.40 1.49 48.55
N ARG A 563 -61.45 1.78 47.76
CA ARG A 563 -62.38 2.87 48.14
C ARG A 563 -63.25 2.45 49.34
N PRO A 564 -63.15 3.13 50.49
CA PRO A 564 -64.05 2.86 51.61
C PRO A 564 -65.48 3.25 51.22
N LEU A 565 -66.46 2.42 51.57
CA LEU A 565 -67.87 2.75 51.41
C LEU A 565 -68.16 4.10 52.11
N PRO A 566 -68.76 5.08 51.42
CA PRO A 566 -69.01 6.38 52.01
C PRO A 566 -70.06 6.26 53.12
N LYS A 567 -69.73 6.79 54.30
CA LYS A 567 -70.71 7.03 55.37
C LYS A 567 -71.44 8.33 55.01
N LEU A 568 -72.78 8.32 54.90
CA LEU A 568 -73.56 9.55 54.75
C LEU A 568 -73.21 10.51 55.92
N ALA A 569 -72.69 11.68 55.59
CA ALA A 569 -72.41 12.70 56.60
C ALA A 569 -73.71 13.08 57.32
N GLY A 570 -73.79 12.79 58.62
CA GLY A 570 -74.97 13.08 59.47
C GLY A 570 -75.98 11.96 59.66
N ALA A 571 -75.86 10.81 58.98
CA ALA A 571 -76.82 9.70 59.12
C ALA A 571 -76.71 8.91 60.43
N ALA A 572 -75.66 9.10 61.23
CA ALA A 572 -75.52 8.42 62.51
C ALA A 572 -76.44 8.97 63.62
N SER A 573 -77.05 10.15 63.42
CA SER A 573 -77.85 10.83 64.45
C SER A 573 -79.25 11.27 64.00
N LYS A 574 -79.67 11.00 62.76
CA LYS A 574 -80.99 11.39 62.24
C LYS A 574 -81.74 10.17 61.70
N THR A 575 -82.92 9.89 62.26
CA THR A 575 -83.81 8.82 61.80
C THR A 575 -84.63 9.26 60.59
N TYR A 576 -84.98 8.30 59.72
CA TYR A 576 -85.81 8.52 58.55
C TYR A 576 -87.11 9.27 58.91
N PRO A 577 -87.53 10.29 58.15
CA PRO A 577 -87.03 10.72 56.83
C PRO A 577 -86.09 11.95 56.87
N GLU A 578 -85.69 12.44 58.04
CA GLU A 578 -85.03 13.76 58.19
C GLU A 578 -83.62 13.88 57.58
N PHE A 579 -82.98 12.77 57.20
CA PHE A 579 -81.67 12.79 56.54
C PHE A 579 -81.77 12.85 55.01
N ILE A 580 -82.97 12.70 54.42
CA ILE A 580 -83.20 12.80 52.98
C ILE A 580 -83.51 14.27 52.66
N ASN A 581 -82.45 15.03 52.42
CA ASN A 581 -82.51 16.38 51.87
C ASN A 581 -81.92 16.41 50.44
N ASP A 582 -82.18 17.49 49.70
CA ASP A 582 -81.67 17.65 48.33
C ASP A 582 -80.14 17.49 48.24
N GLU A 583 -79.42 17.89 49.29
CA GLU A 583 -77.98 17.71 49.41
C GLU A 583 -77.56 16.23 49.52
N SER A 584 -78.25 15.42 50.32
CA SER A 584 -77.99 13.99 50.48
C SER A 584 -78.29 13.19 49.20
N LEU A 585 -79.34 13.58 48.46
CA LEU A 585 -79.67 12.98 47.16
C LEU A 585 -78.65 13.40 46.09
N ALA A 586 -78.20 14.65 46.09
CA ALA A 586 -77.12 15.10 45.21
C ALA A 586 -75.82 14.33 45.48
N LEU A 587 -75.43 14.14 46.75
CA LEU A 587 -74.28 13.33 47.14
C LEU A 587 -74.41 11.86 46.70
N PHE A 588 -75.60 11.26 46.82
CA PHE A 588 -75.85 9.89 46.35
C PHE A 588 -75.75 9.77 44.82
N VAL A 589 -76.28 10.77 44.08
CA VAL A 589 -76.16 10.83 42.62
C VAL A 589 -74.71 10.97 42.19
N ASP A 590 -73.94 11.83 42.85
CA ASP A 590 -72.51 12.03 42.54
C ASP A 590 -71.67 10.78 42.87
N GLN A 591 -72.00 10.06 43.94
CA GLN A 591 -71.39 8.76 44.25
C GLN A 591 -71.76 7.70 43.20
N THR A 592 -73.02 7.63 42.79
CA THR A 592 -73.46 6.67 41.77
C THR A 592 -72.78 6.95 40.42
N LYS A 593 -72.59 8.24 40.08
CA LYS A 593 -71.78 8.65 38.93
C LYS A 593 -70.32 8.22 39.08
N ALA A 594 -69.71 8.44 40.24
CA ALA A 594 -68.33 8.02 40.52
C ALA A 594 -68.14 6.50 40.40
N TYR A 595 -69.08 5.69 40.91
CA TYR A 595 -69.01 4.23 40.75
C TYR A 595 -69.21 3.79 39.30
N ARG A 596 -70.08 4.45 38.54
CA ARG A 596 -70.24 4.17 37.11
C ARG A 596 -68.97 4.51 36.34
N THR A 597 -68.32 5.63 36.63
CA THR A 597 -67.04 5.98 36.01
C THR A 597 -65.96 4.97 36.39
N ASP A 598 -65.87 4.56 37.65
CA ASP A 598 -64.92 3.55 38.11
C ASP A 598 -65.13 2.20 37.39
N LEU A 599 -66.38 1.73 37.26
CA LEU A 599 -66.70 0.52 36.50
C LEU A 599 -66.31 0.62 35.02
N THR A 600 -66.55 1.76 34.38
CA THR A 600 -66.11 1.95 32.99
C THR A 600 -64.58 1.96 32.87
N THR A 601 -63.87 2.54 33.83
CA THR A 601 -62.39 2.51 33.84
C THR A 601 -61.85 1.11 34.06
N LEU A 602 -62.44 0.30 34.96
CA LEU A 602 -62.07 -1.11 35.14
C LEU A 602 -62.31 -1.95 33.89
N PHE A 603 -63.45 -1.76 33.23
CA PHE A 603 -63.76 -2.46 32.00
C PHE A 603 -62.72 -2.16 30.90
N ASN A 604 -62.37 -0.89 30.73
CA ASN A 604 -61.36 -0.47 29.77
C ASN A 604 -59.96 -1.01 30.12
N ALA A 605 -59.58 -1.03 31.40
CA ALA A 605 -58.31 -1.62 31.84
C ALA A 605 -58.27 -3.15 31.61
N GLY A 606 -59.40 -3.84 31.81
CA GLY A 606 -59.54 -5.27 31.51
C GLY A 606 -59.39 -5.59 30.02
N GLU A 607 -59.97 -4.77 29.14
CA GLU A 607 -59.81 -4.91 27.69
C GLU A 607 -58.34 -4.68 27.25
N GLN A 608 -57.65 -3.70 27.83
CA GLN A 608 -56.22 -3.48 27.55
C GLN A 608 -55.35 -4.67 27.96
N LEU A 609 -55.63 -5.29 29.12
CA LEU A 609 -54.93 -6.51 29.56
C LEU A 609 -55.18 -7.70 28.61
N ARG A 610 -56.44 -7.86 28.17
CA ARG A 610 -56.82 -8.92 27.24
C ARG A 610 -56.13 -8.75 25.89
N GLU A 611 -56.09 -7.53 25.37
CA GLU A 611 -55.39 -7.20 24.14
C GLU A 611 -53.87 -7.46 24.26
N ARG A 612 -53.26 -7.12 25.40
CA ARG A 612 -51.85 -7.42 25.68
C ARG A 612 -51.56 -8.91 25.71
N PHE A 613 -52.41 -9.70 26.37
CA PHE A 613 -52.27 -11.15 26.45
C PHE A 613 -52.31 -11.80 25.06
N GLU A 614 -53.26 -11.39 24.22
CA GLU A 614 -53.34 -11.87 22.83
C GLU A 614 -52.07 -11.54 22.03
N ARG A 615 -51.56 -10.30 22.16
CA ARG A 615 -50.30 -9.90 21.50
C ARG A 615 -49.08 -10.70 22.01
N GLN A 616 -49.02 -11.05 23.29
CA GLN A 616 -47.95 -11.90 23.84
C GLN A 616 -48.04 -13.34 23.32
N ARG A 617 -49.26 -13.87 23.19
CA ARG A 617 -49.48 -15.20 22.62
C ARG A 617 -49.01 -15.28 21.17
N THR A 618 -49.34 -14.27 20.36
CA THR A 618 -48.88 -14.19 18.97
C THR A 618 -47.36 -14.03 18.88
N GLU A 619 -46.75 -13.26 19.76
CA GLU A 619 -45.29 -13.06 19.78
C GLU A 619 -44.54 -14.37 20.03
N ILE A 620 -44.98 -15.17 21.01
CA ILE A 620 -44.37 -16.47 21.31
C ILE A 620 -44.44 -17.41 20.11
N GLN A 621 -45.55 -17.38 19.36
CA GLN A 621 -45.70 -18.18 18.14
C GLN A 621 -44.72 -17.73 17.04
N LEU A 622 -44.55 -16.42 16.86
CA LEU A 622 -43.58 -15.87 15.91
C LEU A 622 -42.13 -16.21 16.30
N GLN A 623 -41.79 -16.12 17.59
CA GLN A 623 -40.47 -16.51 18.11
C GLN A 623 -40.18 -17.98 17.89
N ALA A 624 -41.13 -18.87 18.19
CA ALA A 624 -40.99 -20.30 17.97
C ALA A 624 -40.78 -20.63 16.48
N ALA A 625 -41.56 -20.01 15.59
CA ALA A 625 -41.42 -20.18 14.15
C ALA A 625 -40.06 -19.65 13.64
N CYS A 626 -39.60 -18.51 14.16
CA CYS A 626 -38.29 -17.96 13.82
C CYS A 626 -37.16 -18.89 14.27
N LEU A 627 -37.22 -19.40 15.51
CA LEU A 627 -36.24 -20.37 16.03
C LEU A 627 -36.19 -21.65 15.19
N GLN A 628 -37.33 -22.15 14.72
CA GLN A 628 -37.37 -23.30 13.80
C GLN A 628 -36.65 -22.99 12.49
N LYS A 629 -36.92 -21.82 11.87
CA LYS A 629 -36.20 -21.39 10.66
C LYS A 629 -34.69 -21.28 10.89
N VAL A 630 -34.26 -20.71 12.02
CA VAL A 630 -32.84 -20.61 12.38
C VAL A 630 -32.21 -21.99 12.57
N ALA A 631 -32.91 -22.91 13.23
CA ALA A 631 -32.45 -24.29 13.39
C ALA A 631 -32.32 -25.02 12.04
N GLU A 632 -33.26 -24.82 11.11
CA GLU A 632 -33.16 -25.35 9.75
C GLU A 632 -31.96 -24.77 8.99
N ILE A 633 -31.70 -23.46 9.11
CA ILE A 633 -30.54 -22.81 8.50
C ILE A 633 -29.23 -23.35 9.11
N ALA A 634 -29.16 -23.46 10.43
CA ALA A 634 -28.00 -24.03 11.12
C ALA A 634 -27.72 -25.47 10.68
N ASN A 635 -28.76 -26.29 10.53
CA ASN A 635 -28.65 -27.66 10.04
C ASN A 635 -28.21 -27.75 8.56
N ARG A 636 -28.45 -26.71 7.74
CA ARG A 636 -27.93 -26.63 6.36
C ARG A 636 -26.43 -26.33 6.31
N PHE A 637 -25.89 -25.66 7.33
CA PHE A 637 -24.45 -25.43 7.46
C PHE A 637 -23.77 -26.70 7.98
N ASN A 638 -23.55 -27.65 7.07
CA ASN A 638 -22.84 -28.87 7.37
C ASN A 638 -21.33 -28.61 7.41
N ALA A 639 -20.76 -28.50 8.62
CA ALA A 639 -19.33 -28.24 8.85
C ALA A 639 -18.43 -29.26 8.12
N ASP A 640 -18.85 -30.52 8.07
CA ASP A 640 -18.11 -31.61 7.44
C ASP A 640 -17.88 -31.38 5.94
N LEU A 641 -18.88 -30.82 5.23
CA LEU A 641 -18.73 -30.50 3.80
C LEU A 641 -17.79 -29.30 3.58
N ALA A 642 -17.79 -28.34 4.49
CA ALA A 642 -16.87 -27.20 4.44
C ALA A 642 -15.42 -27.66 4.68
N GLU A 643 -15.19 -28.52 5.67
CA GLU A 643 -13.88 -29.11 5.95
C GLU A 643 -13.35 -29.92 4.77
N LEU A 644 -14.18 -30.80 4.17
CA LEU A 644 -13.80 -31.56 2.98
C LEU A 644 -13.47 -30.65 1.79
N ARG A 645 -14.21 -29.56 1.62
CA ARG A 645 -13.95 -28.58 0.57
C ARG A 645 -12.64 -27.83 0.80
N ILE A 646 -12.36 -27.42 2.05
CA ILE A 646 -11.11 -26.76 2.43
C ILE A 646 -9.92 -27.71 2.20
N ALA A 647 -10.03 -28.96 2.64
CA ALA A 647 -9.00 -29.98 2.42
C ALA A 647 -8.74 -30.21 0.93
N ARG A 648 -9.79 -30.29 0.10
CA ARG A 648 -9.65 -30.39 -1.36
C ARG A 648 -8.99 -29.15 -1.96
N ILE A 649 -9.32 -27.95 -1.49
CA ILE A 649 -8.69 -26.70 -1.96
C ILE A 649 -7.19 -26.70 -1.62
N GLN A 650 -6.82 -27.09 -0.40
CA GLN A 650 -5.42 -27.19 0.03
C GLN A 650 -4.65 -28.22 -0.82
N GLN A 651 -5.22 -29.41 -1.06
CA GLN A 651 -4.61 -30.41 -1.94
C GLN A 651 -4.44 -29.90 -3.37
N ASN A 652 -5.46 -29.23 -3.91
CA ASN A 652 -5.39 -28.64 -5.26
C ASN A 652 -4.35 -27.52 -5.32
N GLN A 653 -4.22 -26.70 -4.29
CA GLN A 653 -3.21 -25.65 -4.21
C GLN A 653 -1.80 -26.25 -4.22
N GLN A 654 -1.55 -27.31 -3.43
CA GLN A 654 -0.27 -28.01 -3.42
C GLN A 654 0.05 -28.62 -4.79
N TYR A 655 -0.94 -29.27 -5.43
CA TYR A 655 -0.77 -29.83 -6.77
C TYR A 655 -0.47 -28.76 -7.83
N LEU A 656 -1.19 -27.64 -7.82
CA LEU A 656 -0.97 -26.54 -8.75
C LEU A 656 0.38 -25.87 -8.54
N ALA A 657 0.83 -25.71 -7.29
CA ALA A 657 2.16 -25.19 -6.97
C ALA A 657 3.26 -26.08 -7.55
N GLN A 658 3.17 -27.40 -7.34
CA GLN A 658 4.12 -28.36 -7.93
C GLN A 658 4.13 -28.30 -9.46
N LYS A 659 2.96 -28.18 -10.09
CA LYS A 659 2.87 -28.06 -11.56
C LYS A 659 3.46 -26.75 -12.06
N ALA A 660 3.24 -25.65 -11.34
CA ALA A 660 3.81 -24.35 -11.67
C ALA A 660 5.34 -24.37 -11.58
N ASP A 661 5.89 -24.98 -10.53
CA ASP A 661 7.35 -25.15 -10.36
C ASP A 661 7.97 -25.91 -11.55
N VAL A 662 7.34 -27.00 -12.00
CA VAL A 662 7.80 -27.76 -13.18
C VAL A 662 7.78 -26.92 -14.45
N ILE A 663 6.70 -26.16 -14.70
CA ILE A 663 6.59 -25.32 -15.89
C ILE A 663 7.60 -24.18 -15.85
N LEU A 664 7.78 -23.54 -14.69
CA LEU A 664 8.80 -22.50 -14.51
C LEU A 664 10.19 -23.05 -14.77
N GLN A 665 10.48 -24.26 -14.29
CA GLN A 665 11.75 -24.92 -14.55
C GLN A 665 11.94 -25.21 -16.05
N MET A 666 10.91 -25.69 -16.76
CA MET A 666 10.97 -25.88 -18.21
C MET A 666 11.18 -24.57 -18.99
N LEU A 667 10.55 -23.47 -18.57
CA LEU A 667 10.72 -22.16 -19.20
C LEU A 667 12.11 -21.57 -18.97
N VAL A 668 12.68 -21.81 -17.79
CA VAL A 668 14.07 -21.45 -17.47
C VAL A 668 15.04 -22.27 -18.34
N ASP A 669 14.83 -23.58 -18.44
CA ASP A 669 15.66 -24.47 -19.28
C ASP A 669 15.60 -24.06 -20.76
N TYR A 670 14.47 -23.53 -21.25
CA TYR A 670 14.31 -23.05 -22.62
C TYR A 670 15.01 -21.69 -22.87
N THR A 671 15.06 -20.83 -21.86
CA THR A 671 15.64 -19.47 -21.98
C THR A 671 17.14 -19.42 -21.70
N GLN A 672 17.73 -20.47 -21.08
CA GLN A 672 19.18 -20.59 -20.83
C GLN A 672 19.72 -21.97 -21.26
N PRO A 673 20.13 -22.17 -22.53
CA PRO A 673 20.48 -23.48 -23.07
C PRO A 673 21.86 -24.04 -22.63
N GLN A 674 22.68 -23.29 -21.89
CA GLN A 674 23.98 -23.77 -21.42
C GLN A 674 23.97 -24.05 -19.92
N LEU A 675 24.16 -25.32 -19.53
CA LEU A 675 24.25 -25.69 -18.12
C LEU A 675 25.46 -25.04 -17.43
N SER A 676 25.19 -24.29 -16.38
CA SER A 676 26.21 -23.67 -15.54
C SER A 676 27.02 -24.73 -14.77
N ARG A 677 28.28 -24.41 -14.41
CA ARG A 677 29.13 -25.32 -13.61
C ARG A 677 28.47 -25.69 -12.26
N LYS A 678 27.68 -24.78 -11.68
CA LYS A 678 26.92 -25.06 -10.45
C LYS A 678 25.76 -26.02 -10.67
N GLU A 679 25.16 -26.04 -11.85
CA GLU A 679 24.10 -27.00 -12.18
C GLU A 679 24.65 -28.40 -12.38
N LYS A 680 25.88 -28.52 -12.89
CA LYS A 680 26.60 -29.81 -12.93
C LYS A 680 26.88 -30.34 -11.53
N GLN A 681 27.38 -29.48 -10.63
CA GLN A 681 27.62 -29.84 -9.22
C GLN A 681 26.33 -30.17 -8.48
N TYR A 682 25.26 -29.37 -8.68
CA TYR A 682 23.95 -29.66 -8.09
C TYR A 682 23.37 -30.97 -8.62
N LYS A 683 23.57 -31.29 -9.89
CA LYS A 683 23.17 -32.59 -10.45
C LYS A 683 23.92 -33.75 -9.80
N GLU A 684 25.22 -33.60 -9.57
CA GLU A 684 26.04 -34.57 -8.84
C GLU A 684 25.56 -34.74 -7.38
N GLU A 685 25.28 -33.65 -6.67
CA GLU A 685 24.73 -33.68 -5.30
C GLU A 685 23.34 -34.33 -5.25
N VAL A 686 22.46 -34.04 -6.22
CA VAL A 686 21.13 -34.67 -6.31
C VAL A 686 21.26 -36.17 -6.60
N GLU A 687 22.22 -36.58 -7.42
CA GLU A 687 22.50 -38.00 -7.65
C GLU A 687 23.05 -38.69 -6.39
N GLU A 688 23.88 -38.01 -5.60
CA GLU A 688 24.36 -38.51 -4.31
C GLU A 688 23.25 -38.62 -3.27
N LEU A 689 22.41 -37.60 -3.14
CA LEU A 689 21.24 -37.62 -2.25
C LEU A 689 20.25 -38.71 -2.67
N LYS A 690 20.04 -38.90 -3.97
CA LYS A 690 19.21 -40.00 -4.48
C LYS A 690 19.77 -41.36 -4.09
N LYS A 691 21.09 -41.56 -4.18
CA LYS A 691 21.75 -42.78 -3.70
C LYS A 691 21.58 -42.97 -2.19
N ILE A 692 21.67 -41.91 -1.39
CA ILE A 692 21.46 -41.97 0.07
C ILE A 692 20.02 -42.34 0.41
N VAL A 693 19.04 -41.72 -0.25
CA VAL A 693 17.60 -42.02 -0.08
C VAL A 693 17.29 -43.47 -0.46
N ASP A 694 17.83 -43.92 -1.59
CA ASP A 694 17.62 -45.29 -2.08
C ASP A 694 18.27 -46.34 -1.18
N ASN A 695 19.49 -46.10 -0.71
CA ASN A 695 20.26 -47.09 0.04
C ASN A 695 19.96 -47.10 1.54
N LYS A 696 19.64 -45.95 2.16
CA LYS A 696 19.42 -45.86 3.62
C LYS A 696 17.95 -45.69 4.00
N PHE A 697 17.26 -44.73 3.40
CA PHE A 697 15.93 -44.33 3.88
C PHE A 697 14.80 -45.23 3.39
N LYS A 698 14.84 -45.69 2.13
CA LYS A 698 13.84 -46.66 1.61
C LYS A 698 13.79 -47.98 2.37
N PRO A 699 14.91 -48.63 2.74
CA PRO A 699 14.86 -49.84 3.58
C PRO A 699 14.28 -49.57 4.98
N ILE A 700 14.69 -48.47 5.64
CA ILE A 700 14.14 -48.09 6.95
C ILE A 700 12.62 -47.84 6.89
N GLN A 701 12.15 -47.17 5.82
CA GLN A 701 10.72 -46.94 5.61
C GLN A 701 9.95 -48.26 5.39
N ARG A 702 10.56 -49.23 4.69
CA ARG A 702 9.96 -50.57 4.51
C ARG A 702 9.89 -51.32 5.84
N ASP A 703 10.95 -51.29 6.63
CA ASP A 703 10.98 -51.96 7.95
C ASP A 703 9.97 -51.35 8.92
N LEU A 704 9.87 -50.02 8.98
CA LEU A 704 8.85 -49.32 9.78
C LEU A 704 7.43 -49.65 9.33
N ASN A 705 7.17 -49.71 8.01
CA ASN A 705 5.85 -50.10 7.49
C ASN A 705 5.52 -51.56 7.81
N ASN A 706 6.50 -52.47 7.75
CA ASN A 706 6.33 -53.87 8.14
C ASN A 706 6.02 -53.99 9.64
N GLN A 707 6.73 -53.22 10.48
CA GLN A 707 6.47 -53.18 11.92
C GLN A 707 5.10 -52.58 12.25
N ARG A 708 4.67 -51.54 11.51
CA ARG A 708 3.33 -50.96 11.64
C ARG A 708 2.25 -51.98 11.26
N GLN A 709 2.42 -52.70 10.16
CA GLN A 709 1.49 -53.76 9.74
C GLN A 709 1.44 -54.91 10.75
N LEU A 710 2.57 -55.31 11.34
CA LEU A 710 2.61 -56.34 12.38
C LEU A 710 1.84 -55.89 13.63
N LEU A 711 2.01 -54.64 14.06
CA LEU A 711 1.30 -54.06 15.20
C LEU A 711 -0.20 -53.88 14.93
N GLU A 712 -0.57 -53.46 13.72
CA GLU A 712 -1.97 -53.39 13.28
C GLU A 712 -2.62 -54.78 13.28
N GLY A 713 -1.92 -55.81 12.80
CA GLY A 713 -2.35 -57.20 12.86
C GLY A 713 -2.51 -57.71 14.29
N GLN A 714 -1.54 -57.43 15.18
CA GLN A 714 -1.64 -57.77 16.61
C GLN A 714 -2.81 -57.05 17.30
N ARG A 715 -3.06 -55.79 16.95
CA ARG A 715 -4.20 -55.02 17.46
C ARG A 715 -5.52 -55.62 16.99
N GLN A 716 -5.65 -55.98 15.71
CA GLN A 716 -6.83 -56.67 15.19
C GLN A 716 -7.06 -58.01 15.87
N ILE A 717 -6.02 -58.81 16.12
CA ILE A 717 -6.11 -60.07 16.87
C ILE A 717 -6.56 -59.82 18.31
N LYS A 718 -6.03 -58.80 18.98
CA LYS A 718 -6.47 -58.41 20.34
C LYS A 718 -7.93 -57.93 20.35
N GLU A 719 -8.36 -57.17 19.35
CA GLU A 719 -9.75 -56.72 19.22
C GLU A 719 -10.70 -57.87 18.89
N LEU A 720 -10.29 -58.82 18.05
CA LEU A 720 -11.04 -60.06 17.79
C LEU A 720 -11.13 -60.93 19.04
N ASN A 721 -10.03 -61.11 19.78
CA ASN A 721 -10.02 -61.82 21.06
C ASN A 721 -10.90 -61.09 22.10
N LYS A 722 -10.88 -59.76 22.15
CA LYS A 722 -11.75 -58.95 23.02
C LYS A 722 -13.22 -59.08 22.62
N LYS A 723 -13.55 -59.15 21.32
CA LYS A 723 -14.91 -59.44 20.82
C LYS A 723 -15.34 -60.87 21.15
N TYR A 724 -14.44 -61.85 21.07
CA TYR A 724 -14.70 -63.25 21.44
C TYR A 724 -14.93 -63.40 22.96
N LEU A 725 -14.17 -62.67 23.78
CA LEU A 725 -14.34 -62.57 25.23
C LEU A 725 -15.60 -61.77 25.63
N ALA A 726 -15.94 -60.70 24.90
CA ALA A 726 -17.13 -59.89 25.11
C ALA A 726 -18.43 -60.58 24.65
N GLY A 727 -18.36 -61.58 23.76
CA GLY A 727 -19.51 -62.43 23.42
C GLY A 727 -20.06 -63.21 24.62
N ASN A 728 -19.29 -63.35 25.71
CA ASN A 728 -19.69 -64.06 26.93
C ASN A 728 -20.02 -63.15 28.13
N GLN A 729 -19.93 -61.82 27.99
CA GLN A 729 -20.37 -60.89 29.02
C GLN A 729 -21.08 -59.72 28.34
N ALA A 730 -22.40 -59.63 28.55
CA ALA A 730 -23.22 -58.54 28.08
C ALA A 730 -22.57 -57.19 28.45
N SER A 731 -22.28 -56.40 27.43
CA SER A 731 -21.74 -55.05 27.57
C SER A 731 -22.72 -54.18 28.36
N GLU A 732 -22.32 -53.75 29.56
CA GLU A 732 -22.97 -52.64 30.27
C GLU A 732 -22.83 -51.36 29.42
N GLU A 733 -23.88 -51.04 28.65
CA GLU A 733 -23.97 -49.73 28.01
C GLU A 733 -24.23 -48.66 29.09
N LEU A 734 -23.36 -47.63 29.16
CA LEU A 734 -23.59 -46.48 30.05
C LEU A 734 -24.99 -45.90 29.82
N GLY A 735 -25.73 -45.71 30.92
CA GLY A 735 -27.09 -45.16 30.90
C GLY A 735 -27.14 -43.77 30.27
N SER A 736 -28.24 -43.45 29.58
CA SER A 736 -28.46 -42.18 28.88
C SER A 736 -28.18 -40.94 29.74
N ASN A 737 -28.54 -40.97 31.02
CA ASN A 737 -28.28 -39.88 31.97
C ASN A 737 -26.80 -39.71 32.31
N GLN A 738 -26.03 -40.79 32.39
CA GLN A 738 -24.58 -40.70 32.55
C GLN A 738 -23.92 -40.11 31.30
N LYS A 739 -24.39 -40.49 30.10
CA LYS A 739 -23.90 -39.91 28.84
C LYS A 739 -24.17 -38.41 28.75
N ILE A 740 -25.34 -37.94 29.17
CA ILE A 740 -25.67 -36.50 29.19
C ILE A 740 -24.76 -35.76 30.18
N ARG A 741 -24.55 -36.30 31.39
CA ARG A 741 -23.65 -35.68 32.38
C ARG A 741 -22.20 -35.62 31.90
N ILE A 742 -21.72 -36.68 31.24
CA ILE A 742 -20.37 -36.71 30.69
C ILE A 742 -20.24 -35.71 29.53
N ARG A 743 -21.24 -35.59 28.64
CA ARG A 743 -21.22 -34.59 27.57
C ARG A 743 -21.22 -33.16 28.12
N ALA A 744 -22.09 -32.87 29.08
CA ALA A 744 -22.11 -31.56 29.74
C ALA A 744 -20.77 -31.23 30.41
N ALA A 745 -20.16 -32.21 31.09
CA ALA A 745 -18.83 -32.03 31.69
C ALA A 745 -17.73 -31.85 30.64
N LEU A 746 -17.80 -32.54 29.49
CA LEU A 746 -16.85 -32.38 28.39
C LEU A 746 -16.99 -31.03 27.70
N ASP A 747 -18.22 -30.54 27.50
CA ASP A 747 -18.50 -29.22 26.93
C ASP A 747 -18.00 -28.11 27.87
N GLU A 748 -18.17 -28.28 29.18
CA GLU A 748 -17.62 -27.38 30.20
C GLU A 748 -16.09 -27.39 30.16
N ILE A 749 -15.45 -28.56 30.07
CA ILE A 749 -13.99 -28.69 29.92
C ILE A 749 -13.51 -28.05 28.62
N LEU A 750 -14.22 -28.24 27.50
CA LEU A 750 -13.90 -27.60 26.21
C LEU A 750 -14.01 -26.08 26.30
N GLY A 751 -15.03 -25.55 26.97
CA GLY A 751 -15.18 -24.12 27.24
C GLY A 751 -14.03 -23.57 28.06
N VAL A 752 -13.65 -24.26 29.14
CA VAL A 752 -12.50 -23.91 29.97
C VAL A 752 -11.20 -23.98 29.17
N LEU A 753 -10.98 -25.02 28.36
CA LEU A 753 -9.79 -25.15 27.52
C LEU A 753 -9.71 -24.05 26.46
N ALA A 754 -10.83 -23.70 25.82
CA ALA A 754 -10.88 -22.59 24.86
C ALA A 754 -10.58 -21.25 25.54
N GLN A 755 -11.10 -21.04 26.75
CA GLN A 755 -10.83 -19.84 27.55
C GLN A 755 -9.38 -19.80 28.03
N CYS A 756 -8.82 -20.91 28.50
CA CYS A 756 -7.41 -21.06 28.86
C CYS A 756 -6.50 -20.83 27.65
N HIS A 757 -6.85 -21.34 26.47
CA HIS A 757 -6.10 -21.10 25.24
C HIS A 757 -6.13 -19.63 24.84
N LYS A 758 -7.30 -18.98 24.96
CA LYS A 758 -7.44 -17.53 24.71
C LYS A 758 -6.65 -16.72 25.73
N GLN A 759 -6.69 -17.08 27.00
CA GLN A 759 -5.92 -16.44 28.08
C GLN A 759 -4.43 -16.68 27.90
N ALA A 760 -3.98 -17.88 27.53
CA ALA A 760 -2.59 -18.18 27.21
C ALA A 760 -2.09 -17.36 26.01
N ALA A 761 -2.88 -17.26 24.94
CA ALA A 761 -2.57 -16.39 23.81
C ALA A 761 -2.51 -14.90 24.22
N THR A 762 -3.35 -14.47 25.17
CA THR A 762 -3.36 -13.09 25.68
C THR A 762 -2.18 -12.84 26.62
N LEU A 763 -1.82 -13.80 27.48
CA LEU A 763 -0.67 -13.75 28.37
C LEU A 763 0.63 -13.83 27.58
N GLN A 764 0.71 -14.62 26.50
CA GLN A 764 1.85 -14.60 25.58
C GLN A 764 1.99 -13.22 24.93
N ARG A 765 0.88 -12.57 24.53
CA ARG A 765 0.89 -11.19 24.03
C ARG A 765 1.30 -10.17 25.11
N MET A 766 0.87 -10.36 26.36
CA MET A 766 1.24 -9.47 27.48
C MET A 766 2.68 -9.68 27.92
N GLU A 767 3.16 -10.92 28.02
CA GLU A 767 4.54 -11.27 28.32
C GLU A 767 5.47 -10.72 27.25
N TYR A 768 5.09 -10.86 25.98
CA TYR A 768 5.77 -10.22 24.87
C TYR A 768 5.82 -8.70 25.05
N SER A 769 4.70 -8.07 25.41
CA SER A 769 4.63 -6.63 25.69
C SER A 769 5.46 -6.19 26.90
N ILE A 770 5.52 -6.99 27.97
CA ILE A 770 6.26 -6.69 29.20
C ILE A 770 7.77 -6.89 28.97
N ARG A 771 8.18 -7.96 28.27
CA ARG A 771 9.59 -8.19 27.91
C ARG A 771 10.10 -7.13 26.94
N GLN A 772 9.26 -6.66 26.01
CA GLN A 772 9.55 -5.48 25.19
C GLN A 772 9.72 -4.21 26.04
N ARG A 773 8.90 -4.00 27.08
CA ARG A 773 9.04 -2.86 28.00
C ARG A 773 10.27 -2.94 28.93
N LEU A 774 10.76 -4.14 29.22
CA LEU A 774 11.88 -4.37 30.14
C LEU A 774 13.24 -4.57 29.46
N GLY A 775 13.32 -4.58 28.14
CA GLY A 775 14.58 -4.65 27.40
C GLY A 775 15.42 -5.91 27.66
N MET A 776 14.80 -7.03 28.09
CA MET A 776 15.52 -8.29 28.29
C MET A 776 15.70 -9.05 26.96
N PRO A 777 16.89 -9.60 26.68
CA PRO A 777 17.12 -10.44 25.51
C PRO A 777 16.36 -11.77 25.64
N ILE A 778 15.75 -12.21 24.53
CA ILE A 778 14.94 -13.42 24.44
C ILE A 778 15.87 -14.57 24.00
N GLY A 779 15.98 -15.61 24.83
CA GLY A 779 16.69 -16.85 24.51
C GLY A 779 15.81 -17.88 23.81
#